data_AF-A0A1Y1VE40-F1
#
_entry.id   AF-A0A1Y1VE40-F1
#
_cell.length_a   1.000
_cell.length_b   1.000
_cell.length_c   1.000
_cell.angle_alpha   90.00
_cell.angle_beta   90.00
_cell.angle_gamma   90.00
#
_symmetry.space_group_name_H-M   'P 1'
#
loop_
_entity.id
_entity.type
_entity.pdbx_description
1 polymer ?
#
loop_
_entity_poly.entity_id
_entity_poly.type
_entity_poly.pdbx_seq_one_letter_code
_entity_poly.pdbx_strand_id
1 'polypeptide(L)'
;MNKLLQYILSNILFFIIISYEKEIIIKNNDNWNNLKDIINNNQDYKELILIFVDDYYNVSFENVYSSLELMISGDVSFIGNENGTVFDFLDNIIGYNIMFLRNKGYTIKFENITFINSFDKNSSLYSIPLFAIHASTDNFNLIFNNCTIKNNRAIFIEFEAAISKVVSSTPSIQINNCIFSDIQKDREEVFSKGAFFFAYNTVLSINNSFFENIDIKENIPLIYGEDLNLKIKNTTFDNCFSNYNYLFHTGNTVVVENSLFNKTCSLFYNIKSNYELSNTIFKNIKSKSSIPSIIDSKYSKIKVYNSEFYNLSITSSLFNEEAILLLKDIKIKDIILNSKALIHSSYNNCIIYNLVAENVKYSGDMNYSSLILYGSWGEKNKLELSNLNINKVYTNGPLIKIIGDVNELNLNDSTFKNINSYSPIIDISSAKSHVTITNINFSNNTNYNKYSCGNIRFQNNISLSILNSKFNNNYNEGNGSTICLKNVLSTDLYLASNEFYRNTAKNGGAIYFLNSPTTENYKESIIFEKNIFYENYAKNFGGVLYSEYNNLNVAIFKNNKFLFNKAGVMGAAIYIPFLENKPISLTNNRFENNTVLSYDDNFSSKPSYITLDTKVKDIKNLYSGEYFKLKFSLYNDFNNLVIDRVKYYSLLTLKLTVIKKDNMINTIELNADIDNKNKKNNYYLLGNSGTFINGICEMNYLQLFANPSTYIITPIIENYNDEINFKFSSIEINIKECSKYQIKMIDKNNIQYCEEPKCKENCPVDISAICIPYSNELVNDISKNRCVCLPGWKGENCTDKDFVSYEYV
;
A
#
# COMPACT_ATOMS: atom_id res chain seq x y z
N MET A 1 66.44 -33.55 53.01
CA MET A 1 65.15 -33.19 53.65
C MET A 1 64.97 -31.69 53.92
N ASN A 2 66.02 -30.83 53.90
CA ASN A 2 65.90 -29.43 54.36
C ASN A 2 65.41 -28.40 53.31
N LYS A 3 65.71 -28.59 52.02
CA LYS A 3 65.30 -27.65 50.96
C LYS A 3 63.80 -27.68 50.64
N LEU A 4 63.15 -28.84 50.76
CA LEU A 4 61.70 -28.97 50.53
C LEU A 4 60.88 -28.27 51.62
N LEU A 5 61.28 -28.38 52.88
CA LEU A 5 60.62 -27.71 53.99
C LEU A 5 60.80 -26.18 53.92
N GLN A 6 61.98 -25.71 53.50
CA GLN A 6 62.24 -24.29 53.28
C GLN A 6 61.47 -23.75 52.07
N TYR A 7 61.28 -24.55 51.02
CA TYR A 7 60.43 -24.20 49.87
C TYR A 7 58.95 -24.18 50.25
N ILE A 8 58.48 -25.15 51.06
CA ILE A 8 57.11 -25.19 51.58
C ILE A 8 56.85 -24.01 52.53
N LEU A 9 57.76 -23.71 53.46
CA LEU A 9 57.63 -22.56 54.37
C LEU A 9 57.73 -21.23 53.63
N SER A 10 58.62 -21.11 52.63
CA SER A 10 58.68 -19.92 51.78
C SER A 10 57.40 -19.75 50.97
N ASN A 11 56.84 -20.83 50.41
CA ASN A 11 55.55 -20.78 49.73
C ASN A 11 54.41 -20.50 50.71
N ILE A 12 54.38 -21.08 51.91
CA ILE A 12 53.35 -20.80 52.91
C ILE A 12 53.45 -19.34 53.40
N LEU A 13 54.65 -18.81 53.65
CA LEU A 13 54.85 -17.39 53.96
C LEU A 13 54.47 -16.50 52.79
N PHE A 14 54.79 -16.91 51.56
CA PHE A 14 54.36 -16.22 50.35
C PHE A 14 52.84 -16.25 50.18
N PHE A 15 52.17 -17.36 50.52
CA PHE A 15 50.72 -17.54 50.56
C PHE A 15 50.05 -16.83 51.75
N ILE A 16 50.74 -16.60 52.88
CA ILE A 16 50.25 -15.79 54.00
C ILE A 16 50.41 -14.30 53.69
N ILE A 17 51.38 -13.92 52.85
CA ILE A 17 51.47 -12.58 52.25
C ILE A 17 50.38 -12.37 51.17
N ILE A 18 49.67 -13.43 50.75
CA ILE A 18 48.48 -13.30 49.92
C ILE A 18 47.30 -12.81 50.78
N SER A 19 47.16 -11.48 50.77
CA SER A 19 45.90 -10.79 50.57
C SER A 19 44.92 -10.79 51.76
N TYR A 20 45.29 -10.11 52.85
CA TYR A 20 44.28 -9.69 53.84
C TYR A 20 43.50 -8.48 53.30
N GLU A 21 42.20 -8.47 53.55
CA GLU A 21 41.33 -7.31 53.40
C GLU A 21 41.50 -6.42 54.64
N LYS A 22 41.49 -5.10 54.49
CA LYS A 22 41.59 -4.15 55.61
C LYS A 22 40.24 -3.49 55.83
N GLU A 23 39.62 -3.78 56.97
CA GLU A 23 38.35 -3.15 57.36
C GLU A 23 38.59 -1.93 58.27
N ILE A 24 37.85 -0.85 58.01
CA ILE A 24 37.83 0.36 58.85
C ILE A 24 36.38 0.77 59.08
N ILE A 25 35.99 0.86 60.36
CA ILE A 25 34.66 1.34 60.76
C ILE A 25 34.66 2.87 60.75
N ILE A 26 33.73 3.46 60.02
CA ILE A 26 33.54 4.91 59.92
C ILE A 26 32.30 5.31 60.72
N LYS A 27 32.46 6.30 61.61
CA LYS A 27 31.37 6.92 62.38
C LYS A 27 31.33 8.42 62.11
N ASN A 28 30.14 8.99 62.11
CA ASN A 28 29.87 10.39 61.74
C ASN A 28 30.65 11.39 62.62
N ASN A 29 30.76 11.12 63.93
CA ASN A 29 31.43 12.02 64.89
C ASN A 29 32.92 11.74 65.12
N ASP A 30 33.48 10.65 64.56
CA ASP A 30 34.86 10.26 64.82
C ASP A 30 35.75 10.50 63.59
N ASN A 31 35.57 9.68 62.55
CA ASN A 31 36.56 9.53 61.47
C ASN A 31 36.08 10.10 60.13
N TRP A 32 34.81 10.49 60.02
CA TRP A 32 34.20 10.97 58.78
C TRP A 32 34.93 12.18 58.18
N ASN A 33 35.33 13.14 59.01
CA ASN A 33 36.05 14.34 58.55
C ASN A 33 37.45 14.03 57.97
N ASN A 34 38.03 12.87 58.32
CA ASN A 34 39.34 12.42 57.84
C ASN A 34 39.24 11.35 56.73
N LEU A 35 38.07 11.19 56.10
CA LEU A 35 37.81 10.12 55.12
C LEU A 35 38.84 10.11 53.97
N LYS A 36 39.26 11.29 53.49
CA LYS A 36 40.31 11.44 52.45
C LYS A 36 41.60 10.73 52.86
N ASP A 37 42.11 11.05 54.04
CA ASP A 37 43.39 10.54 54.53
C ASP A 37 43.30 9.06 54.89
N ILE A 38 42.14 8.62 55.39
CA ILE A 38 41.87 7.20 55.64
C ILE A 38 41.95 6.41 54.33
N ILE A 39 41.33 6.87 53.26
CA ILE A 39 41.38 6.15 51.98
C ILE A 39 42.79 6.18 51.39
N ASN A 40 43.39 7.36 51.27
CA ASN A 40 44.65 7.54 50.56
C ASN A 40 45.84 6.83 51.24
N ASN A 41 45.80 6.63 52.57
CA ASN A 41 46.90 6.03 53.33
C ASN A 41 46.73 4.54 53.66
N ASN A 42 45.65 3.88 53.24
CA ASN A 42 45.33 2.51 53.70
C ASN A 42 45.09 1.48 52.57
N GLN A 43 45.57 1.74 51.35
CA GLN A 43 45.37 0.90 50.16
C GLN A 43 46.53 -0.08 49.85
N ASP A 44 47.39 -0.40 50.82
CA ASP A 44 48.49 -1.36 50.64
C ASP A 44 48.04 -2.84 50.68
N TYR A 45 46.75 -3.07 50.90
CA TYR A 45 46.11 -4.37 51.04
C TYR A 45 45.43 -4.80 49.73
N LYS A 46 44.88 -6.02 49.68
CA LYS A 46 44.12 -6.46 48.51
C LYS A 46 42.91 -5.56 48.27
N GLU A 47 42.19 -5.28 49.34
CA GLU A 47 41.01 -4.43 49.35
C GLU A 47 40.94 -3.66 50.67
N LEU A 48 40.58 -2.39 50.60
CA LEU A 48 40.22 -1.54 51.73
C LEU A 48 38.70 -1.46 51.83
N ILE A 49 38.13 -1.95 52.94
CA ILE A 49 36.70 -1.96 53.20
C ILE A 49 36.37 -0.92 54.26
N LEU A 50 35.51 0.04 53.92
CA LEU A 50 35.00 1.08 54.79
C LEU A 50 33.56 0.76 55.16
N ILE A 51 33.31 0.52 56.45
CA ILE A 51 31.98 0.14 56.96
C ILE A 51 31.37 1.35 57.66
N PHE A 52 30.31 1.91 57.08
CA PHE A 52 29.56 3.03 57.63
C PHE A 52 28.43 2.51 58.50
N VAL A 53 28.59 2.63 59.82
CA VAL A 53 27.67 2.00 60.79
C VAL A 53 26.47 2.88 61.16
N ASP A 54 26.59 4.20 60.99
CA ASP A 54 25.51 5.13 61.31
C ASP A 54 24.49 5.20 60.16
N ASP A 55 23.23 5.49 60.49
CA ASP A 55 22.16 5.61 59.50
C ASP A 55 22.32 6.84 58.60
N TYR A 56 23.04 7.86 59.06
CA TYR A 56 23.08 9.17 58.44
C TYR A 56 24.44 9.86 58.60
N TYR A 57 24.97 10.35 57.48
CA TYR A 57 26.19 11.16 57.41
C TYR A 57 25.89 12.47 56.68
N ASN A 58 26.30 13.57 57.31
CA ASN A 58 26.28 14.88 56.68
C ASN A 58 27.56 15.05 55.86
N VAL A 59 27.42 15.15 54.55
CA VAL A 59 28.55 15.40 53.65
C VAL A 59 28.81 16.91 53.57
N SER A 60 29.41 17.45 54.63
CA SER A 60 29.90 18.84 54.67
C SER A 60 31.40 18.84 54.95
N PHE A 61 32.21 19.12 53.93
CA PHE A 61 33.65 19.34 54.13
C PHE A 61 33.90 20.83 54.40
N GLU A 62 34.93 21.14 55.21
CA GLU A 62 35.27 22.52 55.60
C GLU A 62 35.48 23.46 54.39
N ASN A 63 35.85 22.89 53.23
CA ASN A 63 35.84 23.57 51.93
C ASN A 63 34.62 23.11 51.10
N VAL A 64 33.52 23.85 51.22
CA VAL A 64 32.23 23.61 50.52
C VAL A 64 32.35 23.65 48.97
N TYR A 65 33.50 24.03 48.43
CA TYR A 65 33.77 24.17 47.00
C TYR A 65 34.81 23.20 46.44
N SER A 66 35.22 22.17 47.19
CA SER A 66 36.20 21.19 46.70
C SER A 66 35.67 19.76 46.83
N SER A 67 35.87 18.97 45.77
CA SER A 67 35.64 17.54 45.77
C SER A 67 36.59 16.79 46.72
N LEU A 68 36.13 15.67 47.29
CA LEU A 68 36.97 14.74 48.04
C LEU A 68 37.92 14.01 47.07
N GLU A 69 39.19 14.39 47.06
CA GLU A 69 40.21 13.78 46.19
C GLU A 69 40.65 12.40 46.71
N LEU A 70 40.25 11.35 46.01
CA LEU A 70 40.57 9.95 46.29
C LEU A 70 41.61 9.44 45.29
N MET A 71 42.80 9.10 45.78
CA MET A 71 43.87 8.51 44.98
C MET A 71 43.82 6.99 45.09
N ILE A 72 43.43 6.32 44.02
CA ILE A 72 43.13 4.88 44.04
C ILE A 72 44.33 4.09 43.53
N SER A 73 44.92 3.30 44.43
CA SER A 73 46.07 2.42 44.21
C SER A 73 45.80 0.94 44.53
N GLY A 74 44.60 0.61 45.02
CA GLY A 74 44.09 -0.74 45.29
C GLY A 74 42.56 -0.79 45.23
N ASP A 75 41.96 -1.95 45.52
CA ASP A 75 40.50 -2.07 45.56
C ASP A 75 39.94 -1.38 46.83
N VAL A 76 38.81 -0.69 46.71
CA VAL A 76 38.19 0.07 47.80
C VAL A 76 36.67 -0.15 47.82
N SER A 77 36.11 -0.51 48.97
CA SER A 77 34.68 -0.74 49.16
C SER A 77 34.11 0.20 50.22
N PHE A 78 32.99 0.84 49.91
CA PHE A 78 32.17 1.65 50.80
C PHE A 78 30.88 0.90 51.07
N ILE A 79 30.66 0.46 52.31
CA ILE A 79 29.54 -0.40 52.68
C ILE A 79 28.70 0.30 53.75
N GLY A 80 27.45 0.62 53.42
CA GLY A 80 26.46 1.12 54.38
C GLY A 80 25.95 0.03 55.33
N ASN A 81 25.30 0.44 56.42
CA ASN A 81 24.71 -0.47 57.39
C ASN A 81 23.54 -1.27 56.80
N GLU A 82 23.01 -2.26 57.51
CA GLU A 82 21.96 -3.16 56.99
C GLU A 82 20.66 -2.44 56.59
N ASN A 83 20.34 -1.30 57.22
CA ASN A 83 19.15 -0.50 56.91
C ASN A 83 19.37 0.47 55.74
N GLY A 84 20.59 0.54 55.22
CA GLY A 84 21.03 1.53 54.25
C GLY A 84 21.52 2.80 54.93
N THR A 85 22.70 3.26 54.53
CA THR A 85 23.30 4.49 55.07
C THR A 85 22.99 5.68 54.16
N VAL A 86 22.54 6.81 54.73
CA VAL A 86 22.26 8.04 53.98
C VAL A 86 23.47 8.96 54.00
N PHE A 87 23.94 9.35 52.81
CA PHE A 87 24.87 10.45 52.57
C PHE A 87 24.09 11.65 52.06
N ASP A 88 23.85 12.62 52.94
CA ASP A 88 23.12 13.86 52.61
C ASP A 88 24.10 14.99 52.33
N PHE A 89 24.03 15.54 51.13
CA PHE A 89 24.89 16.64 50.68
C PHE A 89 24.35 18.01 51.07
N LEU A 90 23.15 18.09 51.68
CA LEU A 90 22.52 19.33 52.16
C LEU A 90 22.48 20.46 51.11
N ASP A 91 22.23 20.11 49.85
CA ASP A 91 22.27 21.02 48.70
C ASP A 91 23.65 21.70 48.48
N ASN A 92 24.74 21.08 48.95
CA ASN A 92 26.10 21.57 48.73
C ASN A 92 26.75 21.02 47.44
N ILE A 93 27.75 21.76 46.96
CA ILE A 93 28.54 21.46 45.76
C ILE A 93 29.74 20.57 46.13
N ILE A 94 29.44 19.38 46.62
CA ILE A 94 30.47 18.42 47.06
C ILE A 94 30.33 17.15 46.25
N GLY A 95 31.46 16.68 45.71
CA GLY A 95 31.57 15.43 44.98
C GLY A 95 32.83 14.65 45.37
N TYR A 96 33.00 13.47 44.79
CA TYR A 96 34.18 12.64 44.89
C TYR A 96 34.99 12.81 43.61
N ASN A 97 36.26 13.19 43.74
CA ASN A 97 37.20 13.23 42.64
C ASN A 97 38.13 12.02 42.77
N ILE A 98 37.87 11.00 41.97
CA ILE A 98 38.49 9.69 42.01
C ILE A 98 39.55 9.61 40.92
N MET A 99 40.81 9.50 41.32
CA MET A 99 41.95 9.35 40.41
C MET A 99 42.56 7.95 40.53
N PHE A 100 42.45 7.15 39.48
CA PHE A 100 43.11 5.85 39.40
C PHE A 100 44.59 6.02 39.03
N LEU A 101 45.50 5.77 39.96
CA LEU A 101 46.94 6.01 39.77
C LEU A 101 47.62 4.98 38.85
N ARG A 102 47.02 3.81 38.64
CA ARG A 102 47.61 2.70 37.86
C ARG A 102 46.53 1.93 37.09
N ASN A 103 46.91 1.41 35.92
CA ASN A 103 46.04 0.67 35.00
C ASN A 103 45.89 -0.82 35.36
N LYS A 104 45.57 -1.14 36.63
CA LYS A 104 45.58 -2.53 37.13
C LYS A 104 44.19 -3.18 37.26
N GLY A 105 43.12 -2.55 36.79
CA GLY A 105 41.77 -3.13 36.91
C GLY A 105 41.17 -2.96 38.31
N TYR A 106 41.65 -1.98 39.09
CA TYR A 106 41.19 -1.76 40.45
C TYR A 106 39.71 -1.42 40.50
N THR A 107 39.08 -1.82 41.61
CA THR A 107 37.65 -1.71 41.83
C THR A 107 37.33 -0.73 42.94
N ILE A 108 36.38 0.17 42.69
CA ILE A 108 35.71 0.93 43.73
C ILE A 108 34.26 0.46 43.80
N LYS A 109 33.80 0.08 44.98
CA LYS A 109 32.44 -0.39 45.19
C LYS A 109 31.71 0.48 46.21
N PHE A 110 30.50 0.91 45.88
CA PHE A 110 29.54 1.49 46.81
C PHE A 110 28.39 0.52 46.99
N GLU A 111 28.06 0.17 48.24
CA GLU A 111 27.07 -0.84 48.56
C GLU A 111 26.14 -0.38 49.69
N ASN A 112 24.83 -0.47 49.46
CA ASN A 112 23.78 -0.12 50.43
C ASN A 112 23.85 1.34 50.94
N ILE A 113 24.10 2.29 50.02
CA ILE A 113 24.22 3.72 50.33
C ILE A 113 23.14 4.51 49.58
N THR A 114 22.57 5.49 50.26
CA THR A 114 21.59 6.45 49.73
C THR A 114 22.23 7.83 49.60
N PHE A 115 22.37 8.35 48.38
CA PHE A 115 22.89 9.69 48.09
C PHE A 115 21.74 10.66 47.86
N ILE A 116 21.66 11.76 48.62
CA ILE A 116 20.57 12.73 48.50
C ILE A 116 21.03 14.18 48.49
N ASN A 117 20.23 15.05 47.86
CA ASN A 117 20.36 16.51 47.92
C ASN A 117 21.74 17.02 47.45
N SER A 118 22.31 16.43 46.41
CA SER A 118 23.50 17.00 45.76
C SER A 118 23.06 18.05 44.75
N PHE A 119 23.51 19.29 44.95
CA PHE A 119 22.95 20.47 44.29
C PHE A 119 24.05 21.49 43.96
N ASP A 120 23.90 22.19 42.83
CA ASP A 120 24.72 23.38 42.51
C ASP A 120 23.93 24.70 42.63
N LYS A 121 23.86 25.27 43.85
CA LYS A 121 22.98 26.43 44.11
C LYS A 121 23.69 27.76 43.85
N ASN A 122 25.02 27.77 44.04
CA ASN A 122 25.81 28.98 44.16
C ASN A 122 26.98 29.06 43.16
N SER A 123 27.33 28.02 42.39
CA SER A 123 28.39 28.12 41.38
C SER A 123 27.86 28.85 40.14
N SER A 124 28.43 30.01 39.83
CA SER A 124 28.07 30.73 38.62
C SER A 124 28.70 30.16 37.34
N LEU A 125 29.57 29.12 37.43
CA LEU A 125 30.41 28.73 36.28
C LEU A 125 30.70 27.24 36.11
N TYR A 126 30.67 26.39 37.15
CA TYR A 126 31.05 24.97 37.04
C TYR A 126 30.29 24.07 38.03
N SER A 127 29.65 23.02 37.52
CA SER A 127 29.00 21.97 38.28
C SER A 127 30.04 20.92 38.62
N ILE A 128 30.12 20.58 39.90
CA ILE A 128 31.01 19.51 40.36
C ILE A 128 30.22 18.21 40.27
N PRO A 129 30.67 17.22 39.48
CA PRO A 129 30.03 15.91 39.45
C PRO A 129 30.08 15.27 40.84
N LEU A 130 29.04 14.51 41.20
CA LEU A 130 29.07 13.73 42.43
C LEU A 130 30.20 12.70 42.41
N PHE A 131 30.51 12.14 41.24
CA PHE A 131 31.66 11.29 41.00
C PHE A 131 32.41 11.74 39.74
N ALA A 132 33.45 12.56 39.90
CA ALA A 132 34.48 12.80 38.87
C ALA A 132 35.45 11.62 38.88
N ILE A 133 35.64 10.97 37.75
CA ILE A 133 36.53 9.82 37.62
C ILE A 133 37.60 10.15 36.58
N HIS A 134 38.86 10.09 37.02
CA HIS A 134 40.03 10.24 36.17
C HIS A 134 40.80 8.92 36.10
N ALA A 135 40.93 8.37 34.90
CA ALA A 135 41.72 7.17 34.65
C ALA A 135 42.53 7.31 33.36
N SER A 136 43.72 6.70 33.31
CA SER A 136 44.52 6.63 32.08
C SER A 136 44.15 5.46 31.17
N THR A 137 43.37 4.49 31.62
CA THR A 137 42.84 3.37 30.82
C THR A 137 41.41 3.03 31.22
N ASP A 138 40.72 2.24 30.40
CA ASP A 138 39.41 1.63 30.70
C ASP A 138 39.51 0.40 31.62
N ASN A 139 40.71 -0.02 31.99
CA ASN A 139 40.96 -1.10 32.95
C ASN A 139 40.81 -0.62 34.40
N PHE A 140 39.60 -0.28 34.80
CA PHE A 140 39.15 -0.03 36.17
C PHE A 140 37.70 -0.48 36.31
N ASN A 141 37.21 -0.60 37.55
CA ASN A 141 35.83 -0.92 37.83
C ASN A 141 35.26 0.06 38.85
N LEU A 142 34.12 0.66 38.56
CA LEU A 142 33.29 1.39 39.53
C LEU A 142 31.94 0.70 39.63
N ILE A 143 31.57 0.26 40.83
CA ILE A 143 30.40 -0.57 41.07
C ILE A 143 29.49 0.11 42.09
N PHE A 144 28.22 0.28 41.75
CA PHE A 144 27.16 0.68 42.67
C PHE A 144 26.19 -0.48 42.84
N ASN A 145 26.00 -0.95 44.08
CA ASN A 145 25.14 -2.08 44.41
C ASN A 145 24.12 -1.68 45.48
N ASN A 146 22.83 -1.91 45.21
CA ASN A 146 21.75 -1.62 46.15
C ASN A 146 21.77 -0.15 46.63
N CYS A 147 22.14 0.79 45.76
CA CYS A 147 22.22 2.20 46.11
C CYS A 147 20.94 2.96 45.72
N THR A 148 20.61 4.00 46.46
CA THR A 148 19.53 4.93 46.12
C THR A 148 20.09 6.31 45.85
N ILE A 149 19.68 6.94 44.75
CA ILE A 149 20.06 8.31 44.40
C ILE A 149 18.76 9.09 44.26
N LYS A 150 18.60 10.15 45.05
CA LYS A 150 17.36 10.92 45.08
C LYS A 150 17.60 12.43 45.16
N ASN A 151 16.77 13.19 44.44
CA ASN A 151 16.79 14.66 44.46
C ASN A 151 18.20 15.20 44.16
N ASN A 152 18.80 14.69 43.08
CA ASN A 152 20.13 15.08 42.67
C ASN A 152 20.04 16.02 41.45
N ARG A 153 20.69 17.17 41.55
CA ARG A 153 20.79 18.20 40.49
C ARG A 153 22.19 18.38 39.95
N ALA A 154 23.20 17.82 40.63
CA ALA A 154 24.53 17.68 40.07
C ALA A 154 24.58 16.44 39.15
N ILE A 155 25.49 16.45 38.18
CA ILE A 155 25.74 15.24 37.39
C ILE A 155 26.22 14.12 38.32
N PHE A 156 25.64 12.92 38.22
CA PHE A 156 25.99 11.83 39.11
C PHE A 156 27.39 11.28 38.83
N ILE A 157 27.69 10.92 37.58
CA ILE A 157 29.01 10.42 37.17
C ILE A 157 29.53 11.21 35.97
N GLU A 158 30.76 11.68 36.09
CA GLU A 158 31.56 12.23 35.00
C GLU A 158 32.86 11.46 34.89
N PHE A 159 33.12 10.89 33.71
CA PHE A 159 34.31 10.10 33.43
C PHE A 159 35.16 10.78 32.37
N GLU A 160 36.33 11.23 32.80
CA GLU A 160 37.36 11.79 31.94
C GLU A 160 38.55 10.84 31.87
N ALA A 161 38.85 10.38 30.67
CA ALA A 161 40.02 9.54 30.47
C ALA A 161 40.68 9.85 29.13
N ALA A 162 42.01 9.89 29.15
CA ALA A 162 42.84 10.03 27.95
C ALA A 162 42.96 8.69 27.21
N ILE A 163 41.82 8.05 26.93
CA ILE A 163 41.75 6.74 26.28
C ILE A 163 41.56 6.96 24.78
N SER A 164 42.58 6.59 24.00
CA SER A 164 42.52 6.66 22.54
C SER A 164 41.66 5.54 21.93
N LYS A 165 41.46 4.42 22.64
CA LYS A 165 40.62 3.30 22.21
C LYS A 165 40.23 2.40 23.40
N VAL A 166 38.97 1.97 23.44
CA VAL A 166 38.50 0.94 24.40
C VAL A 166 39.26 -0.37 24.14
N VAL A 167 39.98 -0.86 25.15
CA VAL A 167 40.75 -2.11 25.13
C VAL A 167 39.97 -3.24 25.81
N SER A 168 39.14 -2.92 26.81
CA SER A 168 38.40 -3.90 27.60
C SER A 168 36.98 -4.14 27.09
N SER A 169 36.53 -5.40 27.10
CA SER A 169 35.14 -5.78 26.86
C SER A 169 34.30 -5.82 28.14
N THR A 170 34.94 -5.72 29.31
CA THR A 170 34.27 -5.71 30.61
C THR A 170 33.72 -4.32 30.94
N PRO A 171 32.53 -4.22 31.57
CA PRO A 171 32.02 -2.94 32.04
C PRO A 171 32.95 -2.30 33.05
N SER A 172 33.43 -1.10 32.73
CA SER A 172 34.20 -0.24 33.63
C SER A 172 33.32 0.40 34.69
N ILE A 173 32.03 0.58 34.41
CA ILE A 173 31.05 1.14 35.34
C ILE A 173 29.81 0.24 35.39
N GLN A 174 29.44 -0.17 36.60
CA GLN A 174 28.35 -1.10 36.87
C GLN A 174 27.39 -0.53 37.90
N ILE A 175 26.10 -0.57 37.58
CA ILE A 175 25.01 -0.15 38.45
C ILE A 175 24.07 -1.33 38.59
N ASN A 176 23.93 -1.86 39.80
CA ASN A 176 23.14 -3.07 40.07
C ASN A 176 22.15 -2.82 41.21
N ASN A 177 20.88 -3.16 40.96
CA ASN A 177 19.81 -3.07 41.96
C ASN A 177 19.65 -1.66 42.56
N CYS A 178 19.89 -0.61 41.76
CA CYS A 178 19.85 0.76 42.26
C CYS A 178 18.52 1.46 41.93
N ILE A 179 18.18 2.48 42.72
CA ILE A 179 17.01 3.34 42.51
C ILE A 179 17.49 4.77 42.24
N PHE A 180 16.95 5.39 41.19
CA PHE A 180 17.25 6.75 40.76
C PHE A 180 15.94 7.52 40.65
N SER A 181 15.76 8.55 41.48
CA SER A 181 14.53 9.32 41.54
C SER A 181 14.78 10.82 41.58
N ASP A 182 13.89 11.58 40.96
CA ASP A 182 13.94 13.05 40.98
C ASP A 182 15.31 13.61 40.52
N ILE A 183 15.93 12.97 39.51
CA ILE A 183 17.16 13.48 38.90
C ILE A 183 16.81 14.68 38.03
N GLN A 184 17.50 15.78 38.26
CA GLN A 184 17.41 17.01 37.50
C GLN A 184 18.82 17.49 37.14
N LYS A 185 18.87 18.57 36.36
CA LYS A 185 20.05 19.42 36.22
C LYS A 185 19.51 20.83 36.07
N ASP A 186 20.03 21.76 36.84
CA ASP A 186 19.46 23.11 36.96
C ASP A 186 20.10 24.11 35.99
N ARG A 187 21.21 23.77 35.34
CA ARG A 187 21.95 24.65 34.43
C ARG A 187 22.61 23.88 33.29
N GLU A 188 22.42 24.36 32.06
CA GLU A 188 23.21 23.96 30.89
C GLU A 188 24.64 24.47 31.04
N GLU A 189 25.59 23.54 31.12
CA GLU A 189 27.01 23.87 31.22
C GLU A 189 27.71 23.72 29.89
N VAL A 190 28.83 24.44 29.72
CA VAL A 190 29.66 24.34 28.52
C VAL A 190 30.26 22.93 28.35
N PHE A 191 30.53 22.21 29.44
CA PHE A 191 31.31 20.97 29.43
C PHE A 191 30.48 19.71 29.72
N SER A 192 29.60 19.75 30.72
CA SER A 192 28.85 18.57 31.14
C SER A 192 27.61 18.33 30.27
N LYS A 193 27.67 17.30 29.43
CA LYS A 193 26.65 17.00 28.42
C LYS A 193 25.57 16.01 28.88
N GLY A 194 25.55 15.56 30.14
CA GLY A 194 24.54 14.64 30.69
C GLY A 194 24.02 15.07 32.07
N ALA A 195 22.83 14.63 32.46
CA ALA A 195 22.28 14.88 33.79
C ALA A 195 22.64 13.78 34.82
N PHE A 196 22.76 12.55 34.37
CA PHE A 196 23.14 11.41 35.22
C PHE A 196 24.57 10.94 34.92
N PHE A 197 24.90 10.77 33.64
CA PHE A 197 26.17 10.16 33.25
C PHE A 197 26.78 10.88 32.06
N PHE A 198 28.07 11.16 32.14
CA PHE A 198 28.87 11.72 31.06
C PHE A 198 30.20 10.97 30.93
N ALA A 199 30.51 10.45 29.75
CA ALA A 199 31.76 9.73 29.51
C ALA A 199 32.18 9.67 28.04
N TYR A 200 33.46 9.38 27.81
CA TYR A 200 34.00 9.00 26.51
C TYR A 200 34.56 7.58 26.55
N ASN A 201 34.46 6.80 25.46
CA ASN A 201 35.17 5.53 25.29
C ASN A 201 35.07 4.59 26.51
N THR A 202 33.86 4.26 26.93
CA THR A 202 33.64 3.46 28.15
C THR A 202 32.52 2.43 27.98
N VAL A 203 32.37 1.56 28.98
CA VAL A 203 31.32 0.52 28.99
C VAL A 203 30.49 0.70 30.27
N LEU A 204 29.22 1.09 30.10
CA LEU A 204 28.26 1.26 31.20
C LEU A 204 27.26 0.10 31.22
N SER A 205 27.13 -0.56 32.36
CA SER A 205 26.11 -1.60 32.60
C SER A 205 25.14 -1.16 33.69
N ILE A 206 23.84 -1.21 33.38
CA ILE A 206 22.75 -0.92 34.31
C ILE A 206 21.87 -2.17 34.42
N ASN A 207 21.80 -2.77 35.60
CA ASN A 207 21.13 -4.04 35.84
C ASN A 207 20.13 -3.93 36.99
N ASN A 208 18.95 -4.53 36.82
CA ASN A 208 17.93 -4.67 37.86
C ASN A 208 17.58 -3.34 38.56
N SER A 209 17.65 -2.22 37.85
CA SER A 209 17.56 -0.89 38.45
C SER A 209 16.23 -0.19 38.12
N PHE A 210 15.91 0.87 38.84
CA PHE A 210 14.68 1.63 38.68
C PHE A 210 14.98 3.13 38.54
N PHE A 211 14.53 3.75 37.46
CA PHE A 211 14.62 5.18 37.20
C PHE A 211 13.21 5.76 37.16
N GLU A 212 12.91 6.71 38.05
CA GLU A 212 11.57 7.29 38.15
C GLU A 212 11.53 8.81 38.34
N ASN A 213 10.49 9.43 37.81
CA ASN A 213 10.18 10.85 38.03
C ASN A 213 11.35 11.78 37.68
N ILE A 214 11.99 11.48 36.55
CA ILE A 214 13.11 12.26 36.02
C ILE A 214 12.54 13.23 34.98
N ASP A 215 12.76 14.52 35.16
CA ASP A 215 12.26 15.56 34.25
C ASP A 215 13.31 16.64 34.08
N ILE A 216 14.25 16.40 33.17
CA ILE A 216 15.41 17.25 32.94
C ILE A 216 14.97 18.47 32.12
N LYS A 217 14.95 19.63 32.77
CA LYS A 217 14.52 20.91 32.17
C LYS A 217 15.57 21.52 31.25
N GLU A 218 16.84 21.21 31.47
CA GLU A 218 17.92 21.68 30.63
C GLU A 218 17.98 20.89 29.31
N ASN A 219 18.62 21.50 28.32
CA ASN A 219 18.78 20.92 26.99
C ASN A 219 19.92 19.88 26.97
N ILE A 220 19.83 18.87 27.83
CA ILE A 220 20.78 17.76 27.95
C ILE A 220 20.05 16.43 28.18
N PRO A 221 20.59 15.30 27.69
CA PRO A 221 20.05 13.97 27.94
C PRO A 221 20.35 13.49 29.38
N LEU A 222 19.71 12.38 29.77
CA LEU A 222 20.01 11.69 31.02
C LEU A 222 21.43 11.09 30.97
N ILE A 223 21.75 10.35 29.92
CA ILE A 223 23.07 9.78 29.68
C ILE A 223 23.65 10.39 28.42
N TYR A 224 24.88 10.86 28.51
CA TYR A 224 25.67 11.25 27.36
C TYR A 224 26.97 10.46 27.33
N GLY A 225 27.21 9.74 26.23
CA GLY A 225 28.54 9.20 26.00
C GLY A 225 28.90 9.04 24.54
N GLU A 226 30.03 9.63 24.17
CA GLU A 226 30.66 9.43 22.86
C GLU A 226 31.41 8.09 22.89
N ASP A 227 31.16 7.25 21.88
CA ASP A 227 31.70 5.88 21.79
C ASP A 227 31.33 4.94 22.95
N LEU A 228 30.35 5.29 23.77
CA LEU A 228 29.80 4.48 24.86
C LEU A 228 29.20 3.14 24.38
N ASN A 229 29.62 2.06 25.02
CA ASN A 229 28.93 0.77 24.97
C ASN A 229 27.95 0.67 26.15
N LEU A 230 26.66 0.79 25.88
CA LEU A 230 25.60 0.82 26.90
C LEU A 230 24.90 -0.54 26.98
N LYS A 231 24.82 -1.10 28.19
CA LYS A 231 24.07 -2.33 28.48
C LYS A 231 23.02 -2.05 29.54
N ILE A 232 21.74 -2.31 29.23
CA ILE A 232 20.61 -2.16 30.15
C ILE A 232 19.90 -3.50 30.26
N LYS A 233 19.76 -4.03 31.47
CA LYS A 233 19.09 -5.31 31.72
C LYS A 233 18.14 -5.24 32.90
N ASN A 234 16.96 -5.85 32.76
CA ASN A 234 15.96 -5.94 33.84
C ASN A 234 15.66 -4.59 34.50
N THR A 235 15.68 -3.49 33.74
CA THR A 235 15.62 -2.14 34.29
C THR A 235 14.33 -1.45 33.87
N THR A 236 13.78 -0.61 34.75
CA THR A 236 12.58 0.18 34.44
C THR A 236 12.90 1.67 34.43
N PHE A 237 12.41 2.35 33.40
CA PHE A 237 12.36 3.81 33.30
C PHE A 237 10.89 4.21 33.27
N ASP A 238 10.40 4.84 34.35
CA ASP A 238 9.02 5.30 34.46
C ASP A 238 8.96 6.82 34.67
N ASN A 239 8.20 7.52 33.81
CA ASN A 239 8.04 8.96 33.92
C ASN A 239 9.39 9.72 33.80
N CYS A 240 10.15 9.38 32.74
CA CYS A 240 11.48 9.94 32.49
C CYS A 240 11.50 10.80 31.21
N PHE A 241 11.79 12.08 31.34
CA PHE A 241 11.78 13.08 30.27
C PHE A 241 13.03 13.96 30.28
N SER A 242 13.37 14.47 29.11
CA SER A 242 14.39 15.50 28.91
C SER A 242 13.94 16.49 27.84
N ASN A 243 14.20 17.79 28.08
CA ASN A 243 13.99 18.85 27.10
C ASN A 243 14.93 18.76 25.89
N TYR A 244 15.97 17.93 25.95
CA TYR A 244 16.82 17.60 24.81
C TYR A 244 16.10 16.76 23.73
N ASN A 245 14.89 16.29 24.03
CA ASN A 245 14.02 15.40 23.26
C ASN A 245 14.36 13.92 23.33
N TYR A 246 15.54 13.54 23.85
CA TYR A 246 15.90 12.13 24.07
C TYR A 246 16.66 11.88 25.38
N LEU A 247 16.60 10.65 25.90
CA LEU A 247 17.23 10.27 27.17
C LEU A 247 18.70 9.86 27.07
N PHE A 248 19.12 9.26 25.96
CA PHE A 248 20.42 8.61 25.84
C PHE A 248 21.13 9.07 24.55
N HIS A 249 22.16 9.90 24.70
CA HIS A 249 23.17 10.06 23.65
C HIS A 249 24.18 8.93 23.82
N THR A 250 24.18 7.97 22.90
CA THR A 250 24.97 6.73 23.01
C THR A 250 26.06 6.64 21.96
N GLY A 251 26.99 5.71 22.10
CA GLY A 251 28.07 5.47 21.14
C GLY A 251 27.92 4.17 20.36
N ASN A 252 28.95 3.31 20.41
CA ASN A 252 29.17 2.20 19.48
C ASN A 252 28.12 1.08 19.50
N THR A 253 27.73 0.62 20.69
CA THR A 253 26.81 -0.51 20.86
C THR A 253 25.84 -0.24 22.00
N VAL A 254 24.57 -0.54 21.77
CA VAL A 254 23.51 -0.44 22.79
C VAL A 254 22.78 -1.77 22.87
N VAL A 255 22.77 -2.38 24.05
CA VAL A 255 22.05 -3.63 24.33
C VAL A 255 21.02 -3.37 25.41
N VAL A 256 19.77 -3.72 25.13
CA VAL A 256 18.64 -3.60 26.07
C VAL A 256 17.92 -4.94 26.17
N GLU A 257 17.78 -5.46 27.39
CA GLU A 257 17.16 -6.77 27.64
C GLU A 257 16.15 -6.69 28.80
N ASN A 258 14.99 -7.33 28.65
CA ASN A 258 13.99 -7.52 29.71
C ASN A 258 13.61 -6.22 30.45
N SER A 259 13.52 -5.10 29.73
CA SER A 259 13.39 -3.77 30.34
C SER A 259 12.06 -3.10 30.00
N LEU A 260 11.67 -2.13 30.81
CA LEU A 260 10.41 -1.38 30.66
C LEU A 260 10.69 0.11 30.50
N PHE A 261 10.16 0.71 29.43
CA PHE A 261 10.11 2.15 29.23
C PHE A 261 8.65 2.60 29.25
N ASN A 262 8.26 3.30 30.30
CA ASN A 262 6.91 3.75 30.55
C ASN A 262 6.89 5.28 30.65
N LYS A 263 6.04 5.94 29.86
CA LYS A 263 5.91 7.41 29.86
C LYS A 263 7.27 8.10 29.72
N THR A 264 7.94 7.90 28.59
CA THR A 264 9.24 8.53 28.31
C THR A 264 9.15 9.48 27.12
N CYS A 265 10.14 10.35 26.94
CA CYS A 265 10.43 10.99 25.65
C CYS A 265 11.10 9.99 24.68
N SER A 266 11.70 10.46 23.58
CA SER A 266 12.54 9.60 22.73
C SER A 266 13.71 9.02 23.54
N LEU A 267 14.21 7.85 23.16
CA LEU A 267 15.19 7.14 23.98
C LEU A 267 16.61 7.38 23.50
N PHE A 268 16.95 6.89 22.31
CA PHE A 268 18.34 6.81 21.86
C PHE A 268 18.61 7.74 20.69
N TYR A 269 19.76 8.42 20.72
CA TYR A 269 20.28 9.18 19.60
C TYR A 269 21.77 8.89 19.40
N ASN A 270 22.17 8.72 18.14
CA ASN A 270 23.57 8.73 17.67
C ASN A 270 23.59 8.80 16.12
N ILE A 271 24.68 9.19 15.48
CA ILE A 271 24.83 9.09 14.02
C ILE A 271 24.91 7.63 13.56
N LYS A 272 25.67 6.79 14.28
CA LYS A 272 25.94 5.39 13.92
C LYS A 272 26.20 4.52 15.14
N SER A 273 25.47 3.42 15.27
CA SER A 273 25.58 2.46 16.36
C SER A 273 24.99 1.10 15.99
N ASN A 274 25.25 0.09 16.82
CA ASN A 274 24.59 -1.21 16.77
C ASN A 274 23.61 -1.33 17.95
N TYR A 275 22.33 -1.41 17.65
CA TYR A 275 21.26 -1.55 18.64
C TYR A 275 20.72 -2.98 18.66
N GLU A 276 20.67 -3.57 19.85
CA GLU A 276 20.04 -4.88 20.09
C GLU A 276 19.08 -4.78 21.28
N LEU A 277 17.78 -4.86 20.99
CA LEU A 277 16.71 -4.73 21.97
C LEU A 277 15.93 -6.03 22.02
N SER A 278 15.74 -6.58 23.21
CA SER A 278 15.06 -7.86 23.39
C SER A 278 14.17 -7.87 24.63
N ASN A 279 13.02 -8.55 24.54
CA ASN A 279 12.07 -8.71 25.64
C ASN A 279 11.71 -7.37 26.31
N THR A 280 11.60 -6.30 25.53
CA THR A 280 11.46 -4.93 26.04
C THR A 280 10.05 -4.41 25.80
N ILE A 281 9.50 -3.67 26.76
CA ILE A 281 8.17 -3.09 26.67
C ILE A 281 8.29 -1.56 26.61
N PHE A 282 7.71 -0.96 25.57
CA PHE A 282 7.56 0.49 25.42
C PHE A 282 6.08 0.83 25.55
N LYS A 283 5.72 1.60 26.58
CA LYS A 283 4.31 1.91 26.82
C LYS A 283 4.03 3.35 27.25
N ASN A 284 2.84 3.83 26.91
CA ASN A 284 2.32 5.14 27.32
C ASN A 284 3.19 6.33 26.86
N ILE A 285 3.87 6.21 25.71
CA ILE A 285 4.72 7.27 25.16
C ILE A 285 3.85 8.27 24.40
N LYS A 286 3.96 9.55 24.75
CA LYS A 286 3.34 10.65 24.03
C LYS A 286 4.44 11.58 23.54
N SER A 287 4.72 11.56 22.25
CA SER A 287 5.77 12.38 21.65
C SER A 287 5.17 13.34 20.63
N LYS A 288 5.54 14.62 20.75
CA LYS A 288 5.29 15.66 19.74
C LYS A 288 6.56 15.99 18.93
N SER A 289 7.65 15.27 19.19
CA SER A 289 8.92 15.52 18.52
C SER A 289 8.89 15.05 17.08
N SER A 290 9.69 15.69 16.23
CA SER A 290 9.92 15.27 14.85
C SER A 290 10.94 14.14 14.74
N ILE A 291 11.73 13.88 15.79
CA ILE A 291 12.71 12.78 15.79
C ILE A 291 12.02 11.44 16.13
N PRO A 292 12.54 10.30 15.64
CA PRO A 292 12.06 8.98 16.01
C PRO A 292 11.84 8.79 17.51
N SER A 293 10.77 8.07 17.87
CA SER A 293 10.34 7.93 19.26
C SER A 293 11.15 6.92 20.08
N ILE A 294 11.92 6.04 19.44
CA ILE A 294 12.71 5.01 20.13
C ILE A 294 14.20 5.20 19.82
N ILE A 295 14.59 5.11 18.54
CA ILE A 295 16.00 5.27 18.12
C ILE A 295 16.09 6.22 16.94
N ASP A 296 16.70 7.38 17.16
CA ASP A 296 17.10 8.31 16.11
C ASP A 296 18.57 8.11 15.74
N SER A 297 18.82 7.15 14.83
CA SER A 297 20.17 6.85 14.38
C SER A 297 20.26 6.40 12.93
N LYS A 298 20.82 7.27 12.08
CA LYS A 298 20.77 7.14 10.61
C LYS A 298 21.48 5.91 10.08
N TYR A 299 22.78 5.78 10.31
CA TYR A 299 23.60 4.75 9.65
C TYR A 299 23.75 3.48 10.49
N SER A 300 22.70 3.15 11.23
CA SER A 300 22.75 2.16 12.31
C SER A 300 22.11 0.85 11.93
N LYS A 301 22.51 -0.21 12.65
CA LYS A 301 21.85 -1.51 12.59
C LYS A 301 20.97 -1.67 13.81
N ILE A 302 19.66 -1.82 13.61
CA ILE A 302 18.69 -1.93 14.69
C ILE A 302 18.04 -3.32 14.62
N LYS A 303 18.22 -4.07 15.71
CA LYS A 303 17.60 -5.38 15.91
C LYS A 303 16.66 -5.32 17.10
N VAL A 304 15.41 -5.72 16.90
CA VAL A 304 14.42 -5.79 17.98
C VAL A 304 13.77 -7.17 18.00
N TYR A 305 13.75 -7.80 19.17
CA TYR A 305 13.24 -9.15 19.40
C TYR A 305 12.20 -9.17 20.52
N ASN A 306 11.13 -9.96 20.38
CA ASN A 306 10.19 -10.28 21.47
C ASN A 306 9.70 -9.05 22.25
N SER A 307 9.39 -7.94 21.56
CA SER A 307 9.16 -6.64 22.22
C SER A 307 7.78 -6.09 21.93
N GLU A 308 7.24 -5.32 22.88
CA GLU A 308 5.89 -4.76 22.81
C GLU A 308 5.89 -3.23 22.77
N PHE A 309 5.07 -2.67 21.90
CA PHE A 309 4.79 -1.24 21.76
C PHE A 309 3.31 -1.01 22.06
N TYR A 310 3.00 -0.33 23.15
CA TYR A 310 1.64 -0.24 23.69
C TYR A 310 1.22 1.20 24.01
N ASN A 311 0.03 1.62 23.58
CA ASN A 311 -0.55 2.91 23.94
C ASN A 311 0.39 4.09 23.60
N LEU A 312 0.81 4.18 22.33
CA LEU A 312 1.69 5.25 21.86
C LEU A 312 0.88 6.29 21.08
N SER A 313 1.16 7.57 21.34
CA SER A 313 0.62 8.71 20.59
C SER A 313 1.78 9.56 20.12
N ILE A 314 2.25 9.34 18.89
CA ILE A 314 3.50 9.92 18.40
C ILE A 314 3.32 10.65 17.06
N THR A 315 4.21 11.60 16.78
CA THR A 315 4.25 12.41 15.54
C THR A 315 5.41 12.04 14.61
N SER A 316 6.18 11.02 14.95
CA SER A 316 7.35 10.52 14.20
C SER A 316 7.33 9.00 14.09
N SER A 317 8.31 8.38 13.41
CA SER A 317 8.49 6.93 13.36
C SER A 317 9.06 6.38 14.69
N LEU A 318 9.11 5.05 14.85
CA LEU A 318 9.81 4.43 15.97
C LEU A 318 11.34 4.51 15.80
N PHE A 319 11.81 4.32 14.57
CA PHE A 319 13.21 4.23 14.21
C PHE A 319 13.54 5.22 13.09
N ASN A 320 14.81 5.61 12.99
CA ASN A 320 15.30 6.42 11.88
C ASN A 320 15.18 5.66 10.55
N GLU A 321 14.82 6.38 9.49
CA GLU A 321 14.53 5.81 8.18
C GLU A 321 15.75 5.27 7.43
N GLU A 322 16.96 5.77 7.70
CA GLU A 322 18.18 5.31 7.01
C GLU A 322 18.82 4.08 7.67
N ALA A 323 18.22 3.54 8.74
CA ALA A 323 18.74 2.40 9.48
C ALA A 323 18.44 1.05 8.81
N ILE A 324 19.31 0.07 9.02
CA ILE A 324 19.06 -1.34 8.69
C ILE A 324 18.19 -1.94 9.79
N LEU A 325 16.99 -2.40 9.44
CA LEU A 325 16.00 -2.88 10.40
C LEU A 325 15.80 -4.39 10.34
N LEU A 326 15.92 -5.05 11.50
CA LEU A 326 15.48 -6.41 11.73
C LEU A 326 14.52 -6.44 12.93
N LEU A 327 13.24 -6.71 12.66
CA LEU A 327 12.18 -6.75 13.65
C LEU A 327 11.62 -8.17 13.70
N LYS A 328 11.67 -8.80 14.88
CA LYS A 328 11.22 -10.18 15.05
C LYS A 328 10.38 -10.34 16.32
N ASP A 329 9.24 -11.00 16.20
CA ASP A 329 8.33 -11.29 17.33
C ASP A 329 7.88 -9.98 18.01
N ILE A 330 7.32 -9.05 17.23
CA ILE A 330 6.95 -7.71 17.68
C ILE A 330 5.44 -7.59 17.84
N LYS A 331 5.00 -6.92 18.91
CA LYS A 331 3.58 -6.62 19.15
C LYS A 331 3.36 -5.12 19.25
N ILE A 332 2.43 -4.61 18.45
CA ILE A 332 2.06 -3.20 18.35
C ILE A 332 0.57 -3.09 18.66
N LYS A 333 0.21 -2.33 19.69
CA LYS A 333 -1.20 -2.22 20.10
C LYS A 333 -1.55 -0.83 20.61
N ASP A 334 -2.76 -0.40 20.26
CA ASP A 334 -3.34 0.88 20.70
C ASP A 334 -2.46 2.08 20.31
N ILE A 335 -2.17 2.21 19.01
CA ILE A 335 -1.29 3.27 18.49
C ILE A 335 -2.09 4.35 17.79
N ILE A 336 -1.78 5.61 18.09
CA ILE A 336 -2.25 6.79 17.37
C ILE A 336 -1.03 7.46 16.74
N LEU A 337 -1.00 7.52 15.41
CA LEU A 337 0.11 8.11 14.68
C LEU A 337 -0.35 9.32 13.85
N ASN A 338 0.36 10.44 14.02
CA ASN A 338 0.25 11.60 13.15
C ASN A 338 1.58 11.90 12.47
N SER A 339 2.08 10.93 11.71
CA SER A 339 3.35 11.00 10.98
C SER A 339 3.24 10.31 9.61
N LYS A 340 4.33 10.33 8.85
CA LYS A 340 4.45 9.57 7.59
C LYS A 340 4.35 8.06 7.85
N ALA A 341 5.11 7.50 8.78
CA ALA A 341 5.02 6.06 9.03
C ALA A 341 5.44 5.68 10.44
N LEU A 342 4.91 4.56 10.94
CA LEU A 342 5.36 4.01 12.23
C LEU A 342 6.75 3.35 12.06
N ILE A 343 6.88 2.53 11.02
CA ILE A 343 8.14 1.93 10.60
C ILE A 343 8.47 2.53 9.22
N HIS A 344 9.50 3.37 9.18
CA HIS A 344 10.01 3.94 7.94
C HIS A 344 11.40 3.36 7.68
N SER A 345 11.65 2.85 6.48
CA SER A 345 12.97 2.40 6.05
C SER A 345 13.24 2.84 4.61
N SER A 346 14.41 3.44 4.40
CA SER A 346 14.89 3.96 3.13
C SER A 346 16.31 3.44 2.87
N TYR A 347 16.64 3.24 1.60
CA TYR A 347 17.97 2.84 1.09
C TYR A 347 18.49 1.46 1.51
N ASN A 348 17.86 0.78 2.47
CA ASN A 348 18.36 -0.44 3.07
C ASN A 348 17.35 -1.59 3.00
N ASN A 349 17.83 -2.80 3.31
CA ASN A 349 16.95 -3.95 3.54
C ASN A 349 16.17 -3.80 4.85
N CYS A 350 14.93 -4.24 4.85
CA CYS A 350 14.06 -4.27 6.02
C CYS A 350 13.43 -5.66 6.14
N ILE A 351 13.61 -6.29 7.30
CA ILE A 351 13.11 -7.64 7.57
C ILE A 351 12.19 -7.58 8.80
N ILE A 352 10.94 -8.01 8.62
CA ILE A 352 9.92 -8.05 9.68
C ILE A 352 9.32 -9.45 9.73
N TYR A 353 9.49 -10.13 10.85
CA TYR A 353 9.00 -11.48 11.09
C TYR A 353 8.10 -11.52 12.33
N ASN A 354 6.92 -12.15 12.22
CA ASN A 354 5.98 -12.33 13.34
C ASN A 354 5.58 -11.01 14.01
N LEU A 355 5.01 -10.08 13.23
CA LEU A 355 4.48 -8.81 13.72
C LEU A 355 2.98 -8.93 14.00
N VAL A 356 2.55 -8.63 15.21
CA VAL A 356 1.12 -8.47 15.56
C VAL A 356 0.80 -6.99 15.71
N ALA A 357 -0.14 -6.46 14.93
CA ALA A 357 -0.60 -5.07 15.04
C ALA A 357 -2.12 -5.02 15.26
N GLU A 358 -2.58 -4.45 16.39
CA GLU A 358 -4.00 -4.32 16.71
C GLU A 358 -4.39 -2.89 17.12
N ASN A 359 -5.55 -2.41 16.65
CA ASN A 359 -6.13 -1.13 17.05
C ASN A 359 -5.16 0.04 16.81
N VAL A 360 -4.76 0.20 15.55
CA VAL A 360 -3.88 1.27 15.12
C VAL A 360 -4.65 2.31 14.31
N LYS A 361 -4.39 3.59 14.56
CA LYS A 361 -5.02 4.72 13.87
C LYS A 361 -3.97 5.67 13.29
N TYR A 362 -4.08 5.96 12.00
CA TYR A 362 -3.19 6.87 11.27
C TYR A 362 -3.98 8.07 10.75
N SER A 363 -3.62 9.27 11.21
CA SER A 363 -4.27 10.53 10.81
C SER A 363 -3.38 11.44 9.96
N GLY A 364 -2.20 10.96 9.53
CA GLY A 364 -1.25 11.76 8.74
C GLY A 364 -1.69 11.99 7.29
N ASP A 365 -0.74 12.46 6.47
CA ASP A 365 -0.95 12.72 5.03
C ASP A 365 -1.47 11.47 4.31
N MET A 366 -2.58 11.64 3.58
CA MET A 366 -3.26 10.61 2.79
C MET A 366 -2.33 9.83 1.85
N ASN A 367 -1.24 10.44 1.38
CA ASN A 367 -0.33 9.78 0.47
C ASN A 367 0.73 8.92 1.17
N TYR A 368 1.15 9.29 2.38
CA TYR A 368 2.31 8.66 3.01
C TYR A 368 2.01 7.97 4.33
N SER A 369 0.95 8.35 5.03
CA SER A 369 0.61 7.82 6.35
C SER A 369 0.41 6.31 6.32
N SER A 370 1.33 5.58 6.94
CA SER A 370 1.38 4.11 6.89
C SER A 370 1.90 3.45 8.17
N LEU A 371 1.62 2.15 8.31
CA LEU A 371 2.32 1.31 9.29
C LEU A 371 3.76 1.08 8.84
N ILE A 372 3.94 0.75 7.57
CA ILE A 372 5.23 0.48 6.95
C ILE A 372 5.37 1.38 5.73
N LEU A 373 6.39 2.24 5.71
CA LEU A 373 6.84 2.96 4.51
C LEU A 373 8.23 2.47 4.16
N TYR A 374 8.39 2.01 2.92
CA TYR A 374 9.63 1.46 2.41
C TYR A 374 10.07 2.17 1.13
N GLY A 375 11.29 2.70 1.13
CA GLY A 375 11.88 3.46 0.02
C GLY A 375 13.15 2.81 -0.54
N SER A 376 13.10 2.26 -1.75
CA SER A 376 14.25 1.66 -2.43
C SER A 376 14.86 2.61 -3.48
N TRP A 377 15.68 3.56 -3.05
CA TRP A 377 16.39 4.47 -3.97
C TRP A 377 17.78 3.90 -4.30
N GLY A 378 18.12 3.77 -5.59
CA GLY A 378 19.40 3.21 -6.03
C GLY A 378 19.40 1.69 -6.24
N GLU A 379 20.22 0.95 -5.49
CA GLU A 379 20.39 -0.50 -5.64
C GLU A 379 19.11 -1.30 -5.34
N LYS A 380 19.04 -2.54 -5.84
CA LYS A 380 17.92 -3.45 -5.61
C LYS A 380 17.87 -3.86 -4.13
N ASN A 381 17.08 -3.15 -3.35
CA ASN A 381 16.85 -3.44 -1.94
C ASN A 381 15.62 -4.33 -1.73
N LYS A 382 15.62 -5.04 -0.60
CA LYS A 382 14.66 -6.08 -0.27
C LYS A 382 13.84 -5.73 0.98
N LEU A 383 12.52 -5.88 0.86
CA LEU A 383 11.56 -5.87 1.97
C LEU A 383 11.01 -7.29 2.18
N GLU A 384 11.28 -7.87 3.35
CA GLU A 384 10.77 -9.18 3.75
C GLU A 384 9.75 -9.03 4.88
N LEU A 385 8.52 -9.50 4.62
CA LEU A 385 7.39 -9.45 5.54
C LEU A 385 6.80 -10.84 5.70
N SER A 386 6.99 -11.45 6.87
CA SER A 386 6.52 -12.81 7.12
C SER A 386 5.72 -12.92 8.41
N ASN A 387 4.65 -13.71 8.39
CA ASN A 387 3.83 -14.00 9.57
C ASN A 387 3.27 -12.72 10.22
N LEU A 388 2.79 -11.76 9.43
CA LEU A 388 2.14 -10.56 9.97
C LEU A 388 0.70 -10.88 10.37
N ASN A 389 0.23 -10.35 11.49
CA ASN A 389 -1.16 -10.40 11.91
C ASN A 389 -1.65 -8.98 12.23
N ILE A 390 -2.28 -8.34 11.25
CA ILE A 390 -2.72 -6.95 11.34
C ILE A 390 -4.25 -6.91 11.39
N ASN A 391 -4.80 -6.34 12.47
CA ASN A 391 -6.23 -6.35 12.74
C ASN A 391 -6.74 -4.99 13.26
N LYS A 392 -7.93 -4.56 12.81
CA LYS A 392 -8.61 -3.33 13.27
C LYS A 392 -7.72 -2.09 13.10
N VAL A 393 -7.29 -1.80 11.88
CA VAL A 393 -6.49 -0.61 11.57
C VAL A 393 -7.34 0.41 10.82
N TYR A 394 -7.17 1.68 11.16
CA TYR A 394 -7.81 2.81 10.48
C TYR A 394 -6.72 3.74 9.95
N THR A 395 -6.72 4.05 8.66
CA THR A 395 -5.68 4.87 8.05
C THR A 395 -6.20 5.81 6.98
N ASN A 396 -5.69 7.04 6.96
CA ASN A 396 -5.94 7.97 5.86
C ASN A 396 -5.13 7.62 4.61
N GLY A 397 -3.97 6.97 4.78
CA GLY A 397 -3.11 6.53 3.69
C GLY A 397 -2.97 5.02 3.60
N PRO A 398 -2.04 4.52 2.79
CA PRO A 398 -1.79 3.08 2.67
C PRO A 398 -1.25 2.50 3.98
N LEU A 399 -1.64 1.27 4.34
CA LEU A 399 -1.07 0.58 5.51
C LEU A 399 0.39 0.20 5.26
N ILE A 400 0.69 -0.31 4.08
CA ILE A 400 2.04 -0.65 3.62
C ILE A 400 2.26 0.09 2.30
N LYS A 401 3.27 0.95 2.27
CA LYS A 401 3.66 1.70 1.08
C LYS A 401 5.08 1.39 0.66
N ILE A 402 5.26 1.12 -0.62
CA ILE A 402 6.56 0.83 -1.23
C ILE A 402 6.79 1.80 -2.40
N ILE A 403 7.89 2.56 -2.32
CA ILE A 403 8.31 3.55 -3.32
C ILE A 403 9.80 3.38 -3.66
N GLY A 404 10.25 3.98 -4.76
CA GLY A 404 11.65 3.95 -5.18
C GLY A 404 11.86 3.48 -6.61
N ASP A 405 13.10 3.18 -6.98
CA ASP A 405 13.49 2.81 -8.34
C ASP A 405 13.27 1.31 -8.60
N VAL A 406 13.95 0.46 -7.83
CA VAL A 406 13.88 -1.00 -7.96
C VAL A 406 13.77 -1.65 -6.58
N ASN A 407 12.72 -2.45 -6.35
CA ASN A 407 12.57 -3.23 -5.12
C ASN A 407 12.31 -4.72 -5.37
N GLU A 408 12.54 -5.51 -4.32
CA GLU A 408 12.03 -6.85 -4.13
C GLU A 408 11.16 -6.90 -2.86
N LEU A 409 9.88 -7.27 -3.01
CA LEU A 409 8.95 -7.51 -1.90
C LEU A 409 8.66 -9.00 -1.80
N ASN A 410 8.89 -9.56 -0.61
CA ASN A 410 8.38 -10.88 -0.24
C ASN A 410 7.41 -10.74 0.93
N LEU A 411 6.13 -11.05 0.70
CA LEU A 411 5.07 -11.03 1.71
C LEU A 411 4.46 -12.42 1.85
N ASN A 412 4.66 -13.07 3.00
CA ASN A 412 4.22 -14.46 3.19
C ASN A 412 3.53 -14.71 4.53
N ASP A 413 2.65 -15.71 4.54
CA ASP A 413 2.04 -16.29 5.75
C ASP A 413 1.31 -15.27 6.64
N SER A 414 0.69 -14.25 6.03
CA SER A 414 0.23 -13.05 6.75
C SER A 414 -1.30 -12.86 6.71
N THR A 415 -1.87 -12.33 7.79
CA THR A 415 -3.29 -11.99 7.92
C THR A 415 -3.51 -10.49 8.03
N PHE A 416 -4.42 -9.96 7.20
CA PHE A 416 -4.88 -8.57 7.20
C PHE A 416 -6.39 -8.57 7.37
N LYS A 417 -6.89 -8.05 8.50
CA LYS A 417 -8.30 -8.13 8.86
C LYS A 417 -8.89 -6.83 9.37
N ASN A 418 -10.11 -6.49 8.95
CA ASN A 418 -10.86 -5.33 9.45
C ASN A 418 -10.07 -4.02 9.31
N ILE A 419 -9.43 -3.81 8.17
CA ILE A 419 -8.64 -2.60 7.88
C ILE A 419 -9.50 -1.63 7.10
N ASN A 420 -9.65 -0.41 7.61
CA ASN A 420 -10.37 0.68 6.97
C ASN A 420 -9.37 1.74 6.51
N SER A 421 -9.36 2.02 5.22
CA SER A 421 -8.38 2.91 4.59
C SER A 421 -9.04 3.91 3.64
N TYR A 422 -8.43 5.08 3.48
CA TYR A 422 -8.74 6.04 2.40
C TYR A 422 -7.70 6.01 1.26
N SER A 423 -6.97 4.90 1.15
CA SER A 423 -6.00 4.59 0.09
C SER A 423 -5.90 3.05 -0.08
N PRO A 424 -5.21 2.50 -1.09
CA PRO A 424 -4.93 1.07 -1.10
C PRO A 424 -4.22 0.67 0.18
N ILE A 425 -4.58 -0.46 0.78
CA ILE A 425 -3.96 -0.95 2.01
C ILE A 425 -2.51 -1.34 1.75
N ILE A 426 -2.23 -2.01 0.64
CA ILE A 426 -0.87 -2.25 0.17
C ILE A 426 -0.71 -1.49 -1.14
N ASP A 427 0.23 -0.56 -1.19
CA ASP A 427 0.47 0.30 -2.34
C ASP A 427 1.93 0.21 -2.78
N ILE A 428 2.15 -0.31 -4.00
CA ILE A 428 3.47 -0.48 -4.60
C ILE A 428 3.54 0.42 -5.83
N SER A 429 4.32 1.50 -5.71
CA SER A 429 4.43 2.54 -6.72
C SER A 429 5.87 2.84 -7.12
N SER A 430 6.79 1.89 -6.92
CA SER A 430 8.16 1.99 -7.44
C SER A 430 8.20 1.88 -8.97
N ALA A 431 9.27 2.34 -9.60
CA ALA A 431 9.42 2.28 -11.06
C ALA A 431 9.50 0.83 -11.57
N LYS A 432 10.20 -0.05 -10.84
CA LYS A 432 10.26 -1.50 -11.06
C LYS A 432 10.11 -2.27 -9.75
N SER A 433 9.31 -3.32 -9.74
CA SER A 433 9.12 -4.15 -8.54
C SER A 433 9.09 -5.65 -8.88
N HIS A 434 9.73 -6.45 -8.05
CA HIS A 434 9.62 -7.91 -8.04
C HIS A 434 8.88 -8.30 -6.78
N VAL A 435 7.67 -8.83 -6.92
CA VAL A 435 6.75 -9.02 -5.82
C VAL A 435 6.29 -10.46 -5.74
N THR A 436 6.50 -11.07 -4.59
CA THR A 436 5.99 -12.40 -4.26
C THR A 436 5.07 -12.30 -3.05
N ILE A 437 3.81 -12.70 -3.21
CA ILE A 437 2.80 -12.76 -2.16
C ILE A 437 2.34 -14.21 -2.02
N THR A 438 2.52 -14.83 -0.85
CA THR A 438 2.15 -16.23 -0.65
C THR A 438 1.40 -16.46 0.66
N ASN A 439 0.39 -17.34 0.63
CA ASN A 439 -0.32 -17.77 1.83
C ASN A 439 -0.85 -16.60 2.69
N ILE A 440 -1.41 -15.56 2.05
CA ILE A 440 -2.01 -14.44 2.79
C ILE A 440 -3.52 -14.63 2.99
N ASN A 441 -4.04 -14.17 4.12
CA ASN A 441 -5.47 -14.06 4.40
C ASN A 441 -5.86 -12.59 4.52
N PHE A 442 -6.56 -12.07 3.51
CA PHE A 442 -6.92 -10.67 3.39
C PHE A 442 -8.44 -10.54 3.44
N SER A 443 -8.99 -10.15 4.61
CA SER A 443 -10.43 -10.23 4.84
C SER A 443 -11.07 -9.02 5.53
N ASN A 444 -12.31 -8.72 5.17
CA ASN A 444 -13.09 -7.60 5.74
C ASN A 444 -12.37 -6.25 5.65
N ASN A 445 -11.62 -6.03 4.58
CA ASN A 445 -10.85 -4.81 4.41
C ASN A 445 -11.55 -3.85 3.45
N THR A 446 -11.50 -2.56 3.76
CA THR A 446 -12.23 -1.52 3.05
C THR A 446 -11.31 -0.39 2.64
N ASN A 447 -11.35 -0.02 1.36
CA ASN A 447 -10.81 1.22 0.83
C ASN A 447 -11.96 2.16 0.42
N TYR A 448 -12.15 3.25 1.16
CA TYR A 448 -13.23 4.23 0.94
C TYR A 448 -12.93 5.25 -0.16
N ASN A 449 -11.71 5.26 -0.72
CA ASN A 449 -11.34 6.25 -1.73
C ASN A 449 -11.87 5.86 -3.11
N LYS A 450 -12.96 6.53 -3.53
CA LYS A 450 -13.61 6.36 -4.83
C LYS A 450 -12.74 6.64 -6.05
N TYR A 451 -11.63 7.36 -5.88
CA TYR A 451 -10.67 7.68 -6.95
C TYR A 451 -9.46 6.75 -6.95
N SER A 452 -9.27 5.96 -5.88
CA SER A 452 -8.28 4.90 -5.85
C SER A 452 -8.90 3.60 -6.35
N CYS A 453 -8.04 2.72 -6.88
CA CYS A 453 -8.39 1.35 -7.19
C CYS A 453 -7.65 0.40 -6.24
N GLY A 454 -8.20 -0.81 -6.02
CA GLY A 454 -7.53 -1.87 -5.27
C GLY A 454 -7.54 -1.65 -3.75
N ASN A 455 -7.57 -2.75 -3.00
CA ASN A 455 -7.00 -2.77 -1.66
C ASN A 455 -5.49 -3.10 -1.71
N ILE A 456 -5.04 -3.79 -2.76
CA ILE A 456 -3.64 -4.02 -3.11
C ILE A 456 -3.42 -3.43 -4.49
N ARG A 457 -2.55 -2.41 -4.59
CA ARG A 457 -2.30 -1.69 -5.82
C ARG A 457 -0.85 -1.84 -6.26
N PHE A 458 -0.68 -2.12 -7.55
CA PHE A 458 0.61 -2.19 -8.24
C PHE A 458 0.64 -1.17 -9.37
N GLN A 459 1.79 -0.51 -9.55
CA GLN A 459 2.01 0.47 -10.61
C GLN A 459 3.33 0.24 -11.34
N ASN A 460 3.46 0.82 -12.53
CA ASN A 460 4.68 0.79 -13.36
C ASN A 460 5.12 -0.64 -13.72
N ASN A 461 6.42 -0.91 -13.82
CA ASN A 461 6.93 -2.22 -14.23
C ASN A 461 6.88 -3.22 -13.08
N ILE A 462 6.13 -4.31 -13.26
CA ILE A 462 5.87 -5.26 -12.19
C ILE A 462 6.09 -6.71 -12.65
N SER A 463 6.90 -7.44 -11.88
CA SER A 463 6.92 -8.90 -11.88
C SER A 463 6.21 -9.35 -10.61
N LEU A 464 5.02 -9.95 -10.73
CA LEU A 464 4.11 -10.25 -9.62
C LEU A 464 3.71 -11.72 -9.61
N SER A 465 3.95 -12.38 -8.48
CA SER A 465 3.45 -13.71 -8.18
C SER A 465 2.57 -13.68 -6.93
N ILE A 466 1.32 -14.13 -7.03
CA ILE A 466 0.43 -14.31 -5.87
C ILE A 466 -0.05 -15.76 -5.83
N LEU A 467 0.27 -16.46 -4.74
CA LEU A 467 0.04 -17.90 -4.61
C LEU A 467 -0.71 -18.24 -3.31
N ASN A 468 -1.60 -19.25 -3.39
CA ASN A 468 -2.22 -19.88 -2.23
C ASN A 468 -2.87 -18.89 -1.24
N SER A 469 -3.39 -17.77 -1.73
CA SER A 469 -3.87 -16.67 -0.91
C SER A 469 -5.39 -16.55 -0.94
N LYS A 470 -5.97 -16.04 0.14
CA LYS A 470 -7.42 -15.90 0.34
C LYS A 470 -7.81 -14.44 0.52
N PHE A 471 -8.76 -13.99 -0.30
CA PHE A 471 -9.29 -12.63 -0.32
C PHE A 471 -10.81 -12.69 -0.09
N ASN A 472 -11.26 -12.35 1.11
CA ASN A 472 -12.65 -12.57 1.52
C ASN A 472 -13.33 -11.30 2.02
N ASN A 473 -14.48 -10.95 1.44
CA ASN A 473 -15.33 -9.86 1.89
C ASN A 473 -14.59 -8.51 1.95
N ASN A 474 -13.78 -8.23 0.93
CA ASN A 474 -13.14 -6.92 0.80
C ASN A 474 -14.05 -5.96 0.02
N TYR A 475 -13.90 -4.66 0.29
CA TYR A 475 -14.66 -3.61 -0.37
C TYR A 475 -13.72 -2.50 -0.87
N ASN A 476 -13.99 -1.99 -2.07
CA ASN A 476 -13.38 -0.77 -2.60
C ASN A 476 -14.46 0.13 -3.19
N GLU A 477 -14.51 1.41 -2.80
CA GLU A 477 -15.50 2.35 -3.34
C GLU A 477 -15.26 2.68 -4.83
N GLY A 478 -14.00 2.65 -5.26
CA GLY A 478 -13.56 2.77 -6.64
C GLY A 478 -13.53 1.42 -7.36
N ASN A 479 -12.48 1.17 -8.15
CA ASN A 479 -12.38 -0.02 -9.00
C ASN A 479 -11.45 -1.09 -8.41
N GLY A 480 -11.70 -2.36 -8.67
CA GLY A 480 -10.85 -3.46 -8.19
C GLY A 480 -10.99 -3.63 -6.69
N SER A 481 -11.81 -4.55 -6.22
CA SER A 481 -11.99 -4.70 -4.76
C SER A 481 -10.71 -5.15 -4.07
N THR A 482 -9.95 -6.03 -4.72
CA THR A 482 -8.79 -6.65 -4.10
C THR A 482 -7.53 -6.17 -4.78
N ILE A 483 -7.33 -6.49 -6.04
CA ILE A 483 -6.11 -6.21 -6.79
C ILE A 483 -6.38 -5.13 -7.82
N CYS A 484 -5.49 -4.14 -7.89
CA CYS A 484 -5.45 -3.18 -8.98
C CYS A 484 -4.05 -3.13 -9.60
N LEU A 485 -3.98 -3.23 -10.93
CA LEU A 485 -2.79 -2.90 -11.71
C LEU A 485 -3.08 -1.61 -12.47
N LYS A 486 -2.27 -0.57 -12.26
CA LYS A 486 -2.48 0.76 -12.83
C LYS A 486 -1.21 1.28 -13.48
N ASN A 487 -1.33 1.82 -14.71
CA ASN A 487 -0.20 2.40 -15.44
C ASN A 487 0.97 1.40 -15.58
N VAL A 488 0.64 0.15 -15.84
CA VAL A 488 1.64 -0.89 -16.00
C VAL A 488 2.17 -0.84 -17.43
N LEU A 489 3.49 -0.67 -17.58
CA LEU A 489 4.16 -0.63 -18.89
C LEU A 489 4.61 -2.03 -19.32
N SER A 490 5.02 -2.86 -18.37
CA SER A 490 5.44 -4.25 -18.57
C SER A 490 5.00 -5.09 -17.37
N THR A 491 4.34 -6.22 -17.65
CA THR A 491 3.79 -7.13 -16.63
C THR A 491 4.25 -8.56 -16.85
N ASP A 492 4.87 -9.16 -15.83
CA ASP A 492 4.90 -10.60 -15.65
C ASP A 492 4.02 -10.95 -14.45
N LEU A 493 2.78 -11.38 -14.70
CA LEU A 493 1.78 -11.67 -13.68
C LEU A 493 1.48 -13.17 -13.61
N TYR A 494 1.68 -13.76 -12.44
CA TYR A 494 1.29 -15.13 -12.13
C TYR A 494 0.37 -15.18 -10.90
N LEU A 495 -0.90 -15.52 -11.12
CA LEU A 495 -1.89 -15.71 -10.06
C LEU A 495 -2.30 -17.18 -10.02
N ALA A 496 -1.89 -17.91 -8.98
CA ALA A 496 -2.18 -19.34 -8.90
C ALA A 496 -2.74 -19.81 -7.55
N SER A 497 -3.76 -20.67 -7.63
CA SER A 497 -4.38 -21.33 -6.47
C SER A 497 -4.89 -20.36 -5.40
N ASN A 498 -5.40 -19.20 -5.81
CA ASN A 498 -5.97 -18.21 -4.90
C ASN A 498 -7.49 -18.31 -4.82
N GLU A 499 -8.05 -17.80 -3.72
CA GLU A 499 -9.48 -17.77 -3.46
C GLU A 499 -9.98 -16.33 -3.28
N PHE A 500 -10.96 -15.92 -4.08
CA PHE A 500 -11.60 -14.60 -4.03
C PHE A 500 -13.09 -14.77 -3.73
N TYR A 501 -13.49 -14.48 -2.49
CA TYR A 501 -14.86 -14.62 -2.01
C TYR A 501 -15.49 -13.26 -1.70
N ARG A 502 -16.68 -13.00 -2.25
CA ARG A 502 -17.54 -11.88 -1.82
C ARG A 502 -16.87 -10.51 -1.84
N ASN A 503 -15.93 -10.28 -2.76
CA ASN A 503 -15.28 -8.99 -2.89
C ASN A 503 -16.17 -8.04 -3.72
N THR A 504 -16.16 -6.75 -3.40
CA THR A 504 -17.09 -5.76 -3.99
C THR A 504 -16.39 -4.48 -4.41
N ALA A 505 -16.63 -4.02 -5.65
CA ALA A 505 -16.15 -2.75 -6.18
C ALA A 505 -17.10 -2.09 -7.19
N LYS A 506 -16.74 -0.91 -7.71
CA LYS A 506 -17.45 -0.26 -8.82
C LYS A 506 -17.31 -1.05 -10.12
N ASN A 507 -16.08 -1.35 -10.51
CA ASN A 507 -15.73 -2.21 -11.65
C ASN A 507 -14.69 -3.23 -11.18
N GLY A 508 -14.71 -4.45 -11.71
CA GLY A 508 -13.74 -5.47 -11.31
C GLY A 508 -13.95 -5.87 -9.86
N GLY A 509 -14.99 -6.66 -9.58
CA GLY A 509 -15.38 -6.99 -8.21
C GLY A 509 -14.28 -7.68 -7.41
N ALA A 510 -13.25 -8.25 -8.05
CA ALA A 510 -12.01 -8.68 -7.41
C ALA A 510 -10.77 -7.97 -7.98
N ILE A 511 -10.65 -7.88 -9.31
CA ILE A 511 -9.42 -7.49 -10.00
C ILE A 511 -9.72 -6.40 -11.03
N TYR A 512 -8.88 -5.38 -11.09
CA TYR A 512 -9.00 -4.27 -12.04
C TYR A 512 -7.67 -3.92 -12.69
N PHE A 513 -7.61 -3.92 -14.02
CA PHE A 513 -6.44 -3.49 -14.79
C PHE A 513 -6.75 -2.20 -15.55
N LEU A 514 -5.87 -1.21 -15.41
CA LEU A 514 -5.95 0.07 -16.10
C LEU A 514 -4.70 0.29 -16.93
N ASN A 515 -4.91 0.60 -18.21
CA ASN A 515 -3.85 0.75 -19.18
C ASN A 515 -2.96 1.98 -18.92
N SER A 516 -1.71 1.88 -19.38
CA SER A 516 -0.84 3.03 -19.59
C SER A 516 -1.04 3.57 -21.01
N PRO A 517 -0.99 4.89 -21.26
CA PRO A 517 -1.14 5.48 -22.60
C PRO A 517 -0.01 5.16 -23.60
N THR A 518 0.99 4.35 -23.22
CA THR A 518 2.21 4.12 -24.00
C THR A 518 2.10 2.87 -24.89
N THR A 519 2.60 2.98 -26.13
CA THR A 519 2.45 1.99 -27.22
C THR A 519 3.66 1.05 -27.42
N GLU A 520 4.52 0.88 -26.43
CA GLU A 520 5.73 0.07 -26.59
C GLU A 520 5.43 -1.43 -26.46
N ASN A 521 5.96 -2.23 -27.40
CA ASN A 521 5.81 -3.69 -27.45
C ASN A 521 6.72 -4.37 -26.42
N TYR A 522 6.26 -4.48 -25.18
CA TYR A 522 6.93 -5.29 -24.16
C TYR A 522 6.48 -6.75 -24.23
N LYS A 523 7.40 -7.67 -23.91
CA LYS A 523 7.07 -9.10 -23.73
C LYS A 523 6.38 -9.24 -22.38
N GLU A 524 5.17 -9.79 -22.40
CA GLU A 524 4.32 -9.90 -21.21
C GLU A 524 3.82 -11.32 -21.03
N SER A 525 3.76 -11.77 -19.79
CA SER A 525 3.21 -13.07 -19.41
C SER A 525 2.18 -12.87 -18.32
N ILE A 526 0.90 -12.97 -18.67
CA ILE A 526 -0.22 -12.89 -17.72
C ILE A 526 -0.89 -14.26 -17.61
N ILE A 527 -0.79 -14.89 -16.44
CA ILE A 527 -1.27 -16.25 -16.22
C ILE A 527 -2.12 -16.32 -14.96
N PHE A 528 -3.33 -16.85 -15.11
CA PHE A 528 -4.26 -17.16 -14.03
C PHE A 528 -4.50 -18.68 -14.00
N GLU A 529 -4.05 -19.37 -12.95
CA GLU A 529 -4.15 -20.82 -12.86
C GLU A 529 -4.82 -21.30 -11.56
N LYS A 530 -5.83 -22.18 -11.66
CA LYS A 530 -6.46 -22.85 -10.50
C LYS A 530 -7.04 -21.90 -9.43
N ASN A 531 -7.42 -20.68 -9.80
CA ASN A 531 -8.05 -19.74 -8.86
C ASN A 531 -9.57 -20.02 -8.74
N ILE A 532 -10.14 -19.65 -7.58
CA ILE A 532 -11.58 -19.69 -7.31
C ILE A 532 -12.08 -18.26 -7.11
N PHE A 533 -13.06 -17.86 -7.92
CA PHE A 533 -13.76 -16.58 -7.82
C PHE A 533 -15.23 -16.87 -7.54
N TYR A 534 -15.68 -16.56 -6.32
CA TYR A 534 -17.00 -16.94 -5.83
C TYR A 534 -17.75 -15.74 -5.22
N GLU A 535 -18.96 -15.48 -5.70
CA GLU A 535 -19.85 -14.41 -5.21
C GLU A 535 -19.23 -13.00 -5.21
N ASN A 536 -18.27 -12.70 -6.10
CA ASN A 536 -17.73 -11.34 -6.23
C ASN A 536 -18.74 -10.44 -6.98
N TYR A 537 -18.75 -9.15 -6.65
CA TYR A 537 -19.74 -8.21 -7.16
C TYR A 537 -19.11 -6.92 -7.67
N ALA A 538 -19.50 -6.50 -8.88
CA ALA A 538 -19.23 -5.17 -9.40
C ALA A 538 -20.52 -4.36 -9.56
N LYS A 539 -20.53 -3.10 -9.11
CA LYS A 539 -21.67 -2.19 -9.32
C LYS A 539 -21.98 -2.00 -10.81
N ASN A 540 -20.96 -1.98 -11.65
CA ASN A 540 -21.09 -1.74 -13.09
C ASN A 540 -20.60 -2.95 -13.90
N PHE A 541 -19.30 -3.10 -14.12
CA PHE A 541 -18.75 -4.06 -15.08
C PHE A 541 -17.76 -5.03 -14.44
N GLY A 542 -17.74 -6.28 -14.90
CA GLY A 542 -16.69 -7.24 -14.51
C GLY A 542 -16.83 -7.68 -13.06
N GLY A 543 -17.78 -8.57 -12.75
CA GLY A 543 -18.00 -9.01 -11.35
C GLY A 543 -16.77 -9.66 -10.70
N VAL A 544 -15.84 -10.17 -11.50
CA VAL A 544 -14.51 -10.60 -11.06
C VAL A 544 -13.42 -9.69 -11.61
N LEU A 545 -13.28 -9.64 -12.93
CA LEU A 545 -12.21 -8.93 -13.63
C LEU A 545 -12.79 -7.84 -14.53
N TYR A 546 -12.24 -6.64 -14.40
CA TYR A 546 -12.39 -5.59 -15.39
C TYR A 546 -11.01 -5.17 -15.88
N SER A 547 -10.80 -5.07 -17.19
CA SER A 547 -9.50 -4.70 -17.72
C SER A 547 -9.61 -3.80 -18.92
N GLU A 548 -9.09 -2.57 -18.82
CA GLU A 548 -8.82 -1.68 -19.95
C GLU A 548 -7.43 -1.91 -20.57
N TYR A 549 -6.66 -2.85 -20.04
CA TYR A 549 -5.30 -3.13 -20.48
C TYR A 549 -5.28 -3.83 -21.84
N ASN A 550 -4.69 -3.18 -22.86
CA ASN A 550 -4.71 -3.63 -24.25
C ASN A 550 -4.07 -5.01 -24.45
N ASN A 551 -3.01 -5.31 -23.70
CA ASN A 551 -2.26 -6.56 -23.81
C ASN A 551 -2.88 -7.72 -23.02
N LEU A 552 -4.10 -7.57 -22.48
CA LEU A 552 -4.78 -8.70 -21.84
C LEU A 552 -5.12 -9.82 -22.84
N ASN A 553 -5.11 -9.55 -24.15
CA ASN A 553 -5.31 -10.54 -25.20
C ASN A 553 -4.30 -11.72 -25.17
N VAL A 554 -3.10 -11.54 -24.57
CA VAL A 554 -2.12 -12.62 -24.37
C VAL A 554 -2.31 -13.40 -23.07
N ALA A 555 -3.29 -13.04 -22.23
CA ALA A 555 -3.50 -13.68 -20.95
C ALA A 555 -4.00 -15.13 -21.08
N ILE A 556 -3.47 -16.00 -20.22
CA ILE A 556 -3.82 -17.41 -20.15
C ILE A 556 -4.59 -17.67 -18.86
N PHE A 557 -5.85 -18.08 -19.00
CA PHE A 557 -6.69 -18.54 -17.90
C PHE A 557 -6.82 -20.05 -17.99
N LYS A 558 -6.32 -20.76 -16.97
CA LYS A 558 -6.29 -22.22 -16.94
C LYS A 558 -6.88 -22.79 -15.65
N ASN A 559 -7.84 -23.70 -15.77
CA ASN A 559 -8.42 -24.44 -14.63
C ASN A 559 -9.02 -23.55 -13.51
N ASN A 560 -9.49 -22.33 -13.82
CA ASN A 560 -10.11 -21.46 -12.83
C ASN A 560 -11.61 -21.76 -12.67
N LYS A 561 -12.19 -21.35 -11.54
CA LYS A 561 -13.64 -21.44 -11.27
C LYS A 561 -14.22 -20.05 -11.06
N PHE A 562 -15.20 -19.67 -11.87
CA PHE A 562 -15.96 -18.42 -11.77
C PHE A 562 -17.42 -18.77 -11.45
N LEU A 563 -17.79 -18.65 -10.18
CA LEU A 563 -19.05 -19.16 -9.65
C LEU A 563 -19.85 -18.03 -8.99
N PHE A 564 -21.12 -17.87 -9.37
CA PHE A 564 -22.08 -16.99 -8.70
C PHE A 564 -21.65 -15.50 -8.63
N ASN A 565 -20.76 -15.04 -9.51
CA ASN A 565 -20.33 -13.64 -9.54
C ASN A 565 -21.39 -12.77 -10.21
N LYS A 566 -21.40 -11.48 -9.88
CA LYS A 566 -22.46 -10.55 -10.33
C LYS A 566 -21.89 -9.23 -10.83
N ALA A 567 -22.50 -8.67 -11.88
CA ALA A 567 -22.25 -7.31 -12.32
C ALA A 567 -23.57 -6.56 -12.53
N GLY A 568 -23.57 -5.24 -12.32
CA GLY A 568 -24.77 -4.44 -12.51
C GLY A 568 -25.10 -4.11 -13.97
N VAL A 569 -24.11 -4.09 -14.87
CA VAL A 569 -24.26 -3.70 -16.28
C VAL A 569 -23.92 -4.85 -17.24
N MET A 570 -22.67 -5.31 -17.30
CA MET A 570 -22.23 -6.39 -18.20
C MET A 570 -20.98 -7.12 -17.66
N GLY A 571 -20.78 -8.36 -18.12
CA GLY A 571 -19.64 -9.20 -17.79
C GLY A 571 -19.63 -9.59 -16.31
N ALA A 572 -20.54 -10.46 -15.89
CA ALA A 572 -20.67 -10.88 -14.50
C ALA A 572 -19.43 -11.60 -13.94
N ALA A 573 -18.62 -12.25 -14.77
CA ALA A 573 -17.27 -12.66 -14.37
C ALA A 573 -16.21 -11.72 -14.98
N ILE A 574 -16.08 -11.68 -16.30
CA ILE A 574 -15.00 -10.95 -16.97
C ILE A 574 -15.57 -9.86 -17.89
N TYR A 575 -15.06 -8.64 -17.77
CA TYR A 575 -15.35 -7.57 -18.72
C TYR A 575 -14.05 -6.95 -19.25
N ILE A 576 -13.91 -6.95 -20.57
CA ILE A 576 -12.77 -6.34 -21.27
C ILE A 576 -13.37 -5.43 -22.33
N PRO A 577 -13.30 -4.09 -22.23
CA PRO A 577 -14.02 -3.22 -23.14
C PRO A 577 -13.50 -3.31 -24.59
N PHE A 578 -12.22 -3.64 -24.79
CA PHE A 578 -11.59 -3.71 -26.10
C PHE A 578 -10.65 -4.92 -26.18
N LEU A 579 -10.78 -5.73 -27.23
CA LEU A 579 -9.86 -6.83 -27.54
C LEU A 579 -9.22 -6.61 -28.92
N GLU A 580 -7.92 -6.33 -28.94
CA GLU A 580 -7.17 -6.24 -30.18
C GLU A 580 -7.00 -7.64 -30.80
N ASN A 581 -7.87 -7.96 -31.77
CA ASN A 581 -7.83 -9.06 -32.77
C ASN A 581 -7.52 -10.50 -32.31
N LYS A 582 -7.26 -10.75 -31.02
CA LYS A 582 -6.98 -12.08 -30.44
C LYS A 582 -7.84 -12.30 -29.20
N PRO A 583 -8.61 -13.40 -29.15
CA PRO A 583 -9.37 -13.75 -27.96
C PRO A 583 -8.43 -14.21 -26.83
N ILE A 584 -8.81 -13.92 -25.59
CA ILE A 584 -8.15 -14.46 -24.39
C ILE A 584 -8.20 -16.00 -24.38
N SER A 585 -7.15 -16.64 -23.87
CA SER A 585 -7.12 -18.11 -23.78
C SER A 585 -7.85 -18.59 -22.53
N LEU A 586 -9.02 -19.23 -22.71
CA LEU A 586 -9.84 -19.80 -21.64
C LEU A 586 -9.77 -21.34 -21.65
N THR A 587 -8.69 -21.91 -21.15
CA THR A 587 -8.50 -23.38 -21.13
C THR A 587 -9.06 -24.02 -19.85
N ASN A 588 -10.02 -24.93 -19.97
CA ASN A 588 -10.59 -25.72 -18.85
C ASN A 588 -11.12 -24.88 -17.66
N ASN A 589 -11.63 -23.67 -17.91
CA ASN A 589 -12.25 -22.86 -16.85
C ASN A 589 -13.72 -23.26 -16.68
N ARG A 590 -14.22 -23.25 -15.44
CA ARG A 590 -15.64 -23.47 -15.11
C ARG A 590 -16.31 -22.13 -14.85
N PHE A 591 -17.38 -21.85 -15.59
CA PHE A 591 -18.26 -20.71 -15.37
C PHE A 591 -19.66 -21.20 -14.99
N GLU A 592 -20.22 -20.70 -13.89
CA GLU A 592 -21.53 -21.13 -13.40
C GLU A 592 -22.26 -20.00 -12.68
N ASN A 593 -23.51 -19.75 -13.08
CA ASN A 593 -24.43 -18.80 -12.45
C ASN A 593 -23.84 -17.38 -12.26
N ASN A 594 -22.99 -16.92 -13.18
CA ASN A 594 -22.50 -15.54 -13.16
C ASN A 594 -23.54 -14.64 -13.83
N THR A 595 -24.13 -13.69 -13.09
CA THR A 595 -25.35 -13.01 -13.55
C THR A 595 -25.28 -11.48 -13.60
N VAL A 596 -26.00 -10.92 -14.57
CA VAL A 596 -26.41 -9.51 -14.67
C VAL A 596 -27.93 -9.46 -14.62
N LEU A 597 -28.51 -8.77 -13.62
CA LEU A 597 -29.97 -8.74 -13.40
C LEU A 597 -30.65 -10.14 -13.43
N SER A 598 -29.98 -11.17 -12.90
CA SER A 598 -30.41 -12.59 -12.91
C SER A 598 -30.24 -13.35 -14.22
N TYR A 599 -29.64 -12.76 -15.26
CA TYR A 599 -29.34 -13.43 -16.52
C TYR A 599 -27.86 -13.80 -16.59
N ASP A 600 -27.56 -14.98 -17.13
CA ASP A 600 -26.19 -15.43 -17.29
C ASP A 600 -25.41 -14.54 -18.26
N ASP A 601 -24.28 -14.02 -17.81
CA ASP A 601 -23.36 -13.20 -18.59
C ASP A 601 -21.92 -13.42 -18.08
N ASN A 602 -21.32 -14.54 -18.50
CA ASN A 602 -20.01 -14.93 -18.00
C ASN A 602 -18.91 -13.93 -18.37
N PHE A 603 -18.90 -13.49 -19.63
CA PHE A 603 -17.92 -12.54 -20.11
C PHE A 603 -18.45 -11.70 -21.27
N SER A 604 -18.08 -10.42 -21.29
CA SER A 604 -18.55 -9.46 -22.28
C SER A 604 -17.51 -8.37 -22.55
N SER A 605 -17.75 -7.61 -23.62
CA SER A 605 -17.00 -6.41 -24.00
C SER A 605 -17.97 -5.33 -24.49
N LYS A 606 -17.43 -4.20 -24.94
CA LYS A 606 -18.25 -3.17 -25.60
C LYS A 606 -18.82 -3.70 -26.93
N PRO A 607 -19.90 -3.07 -27.45
CA PRO A 607 -20.30 -3.25 -28.84
C PRO A 607 -19.12 -3.04 -29.78
N SER A 608 -18.91 -4.00 -30.70
CA SER A 608 -17.73 -4.08 -31.55
C SER A 608 -18.07 -4.12 -33.04
N TYR A 609 -19.04 -4.96 -33.42
CA TYR A 609 -19.40 -5.09 -34.83
C TYR A 609 -20.87 -5.39 -35.06
N ILE A 610 -21.36 -5.04 -36.26
CA ILE A 610 -22.72 -5.32 -36.71
C ILE A 610 -22.68 -6.27 -37.89
N THR A 611 -23.56 -7.27 -37.88
CA THR A 611 -23.84 -8.13 -39.04
C THR A 611 -25.18 -7.76 -39.65
N LEU A 612 -25.32 -8.07 -40.94
CA LEU A 612 -26.61 -8.06 -41.62
C LEU A 612 -27.16 -9.49 -41.66
N ASP A 613 -28.24 -9.74 -40.92
CA ASP A 613 -28.86 -11.08 -40.84
C ASP A 613 -29.80 -11.35 -42.02
N THR A 614 -30.26 -10.29 -42.69
CA THR A 614 -31.10 -10.41 -43.88
C THR A 614 -30.25 -10.88 -45.05
N LYS A 615 -30.64 -11.99 -45.67
CA LYS A 615 -30.02 -12.45 -46.92
C LYS A 615 -30.39 -11.52 -48.07
N VAL A 616 -29.49 -10.61 -48.43
CA VAL A 616 -29.60 -9.76 -49.62
C VAL A 616 -28.82 -10.46 -50.74
N LYS A 617 -29.50 -10.86 -51.82
CA LYS A 617 -28.80 -11.32 -53.05
C LYS A 617 -28.05 -10.13 -53.67
N ASP A 618 -26.95 -10.39 -54.38
CA ASP A 618 -25.97 -9.39 -54.89
C ASP A 618 -26.55 -8.02 -55.27
N ILE A 619 -27.65 -7.99 -56.02
CA ILE A 619 -28.41 -6.78 -56.31
C ILE A 619 -29.88 -7.03 -55.99
N LYS A 620 -30.43 -6.27 -55.03
CA LYS A 620 -31.86 -6.32 -54.74
C LYS A 620 -32.62 -5.38 -55.66
N ASN A 621 -33.53 -5.95 -56.45
CA ASN A 621 -34.42 -5.17 -57.31
C ASN A 621 -35.66 -4.74 -56.53
N LEU A 622 -35.94 -3.44 -56.50
CA LEU A 622 -37.11 -2.86 -55.83
C LEU A 622 -37.78 -1.83 -56.74
N TYR A 623 -39.07 -1.58 -56.51
CA TYR A 623 -39.73 -0.38 -57.00
C TYR A 623 -39.56 0.78 -56.00
N SER A 624 -39.60 2.02 -56.50
CA SER A 624 -39.52 3.20 -55.64
C SER A 624 -40.67 3.22 -54.63
N GLY A 625 -40.35 3.39 -53.36
CA GLY A 625 -41.31 3.32 -52.25
C GLY A 625 -41.68 1.90 -51.78
N GLU A 626 -41.13 0.84 -52.39
CA GLU A 626 -41.36 -0.53 -51.93
C GLU A 626 -40.71 -0.77 -50.56
N TYR A 627 -41.41 -1.51 -49.68
CA TYR A 627 -40.88 -1.90 -48.37
C TYR A 627 -39.78 -2.94 -48.51
N PHE A 628 -38.63 -2.66 -47.90
CA PHE A 628 -37.51 -3.59 -47.85
C PHE A 628 -37.02 -3.80 -46.42
N LYS A 629 -37.41 -4.94 -45.84
CA LYS A 629 -37.03 -5.30 -44.46
C LYS A 629 -35.55 -5.62 -44.36
N LEU A 630 -34.89 -4.98 -43.39
CA LEU A 630 -33.52 -5.28 -42.98
C LEU A 630 -33.48 -5.62 -41.49
N LYS A 631 -32.64 -6.59 -41.14
CA LYS A 631 -32.39 -7.04 -39.78
C LYS A 631 -30.89 -7.07 -39.54
N PHE A 632 -30.47 -6.38 -38.50
CA PHE A 632 -29.07 -6.25 -38.08
C PHE A 632 -28.90 -6.82 -36.68
N SER A 633 -27.75 -7.44 -36.44
CA SER A 633 -27.35 -7.93 -35.11
C SER A 633 -26.06 -7.25 -34.65
N LEU A 634 -26.04 -6.81 -33.40
CA LEU A 634 -24.93 -6.14 -32.74
C LEU A 634 -24.18 -7.12 -31.85
N TYR A 635 -22.88 -7.27 -32.12
CA TYR A 635 -21.99 -8.18 -31.42
C TYR A 635 -20.88 -7.43 -30.70
N ASN A 636 -20.40 -8.05 -29.63
CA ASN A 636 -19.20 -7.63 -28.93
C ASN A 636 -17.96 -8.38 -29.47
N ASP A 637 -16.78 -8.07 -28.94
CA ASP A 637 -15.50 -8.69 -29.36
C ASP A 637 -15.40 -10.20 -29.08
N PHE A 638 -16.24 -10.72 -28.18
CA PHE A 638 -16.33 -12.16 -27.92
C PHE A 638 -17.27 -12.89 -28.91
N ASN A 639 -17.79 -12.18 -29.91
CA ASN A 639 -18.84 -12.66 -30.82
C ASN A 639 -20.14 -13.04 -30.11
N ASN A 640 -20.39 -12.48 -28.91
CA ASN A 640 -21.67 -12.60 -28.22
C ASN A 640 -22.61 -11.48 -28.68
N LEU A 641 -23.90 -11.77 -28.78
CA LEU A 641 -24.93 -10.77 -29.04
C LEU A 641 -24.99 -9.78 -27.86
N VAL A 642 -25.00 -8.48 -28.14
CA VAL A 642 -25.05 -7.45 -27.08
C VAL A 642 -26.46 -7.35 -26.49
N ILE A 643 -26.67 -7.98 -25.34
CA ILE A 643 -27.97 -7.98 -24.65
C ILE A 643 -27.96 -6.89 -23.56
N ASP A 644 -28.32 -5.66 -23.96
CA ASP A 644 -28.32 -4.49 -23.08
C ASP A 644 -29.62 -4.35 -22.24
N ARG A 645 -29.81 -5.24 -21.28
CA ARG A 645 -31.04 -5.26 -20.44
C ARG A 645 -31.16 -4.04 -19.53
N VAL A 646 -30.03 -3.48 -19.13
CA VAL A 646 -29.96 -2.29 -18.26
C VAL A 646 -30.10 -0.99 -19.05
N LYS A 647 -30.21 -1.06 -20.38
CA LYS A 647 -30.36 0.08 -21.30
C LYS A 647 -29.14 1.02 -21.29
N TYR A 648 -27.95 0.53 -20.97
CA TYR A 648 -26.70 1.29 -20.94
C TYR A 648 -26.27 1.77 -22.34
N TYR A 649 -26.48 0.95 -23.38
CA TYR A 649 -26.24 1.23 -24.79
C TYR A 649 -27.54 1.53 -25.57
N SER A 650 -28.65 1.79 -24.89
CA SER A 650 -29.97 1.99 -25.53
C SER A 650 -30.06 3.18 -26.48
N LEU A 651 -29.12 4.14 -26.38
CA LEU A 651 -29.04 5.28 -27.27
C LEU A 651 -28.33 4.97 -28.61
N LEU A 652 -27.60 3.85 -28.69
CA LEU A 652 -26.88 3.44 -29.89
C LEU A 652 -27.87 3.25 -31.04
N THR A 653 -27.77 4.13 -32.04
CA THR A 653 -28.71 4.21 -33.15
C THR A 653 -28.02 3.85 -34.45
N LEU A 654 -28.52 2.82 -35.14
CA LEU A 654 -28.13 2.50 -36.50
C LEU A 654 -28.96 3.34 -37.45
N LYS A 655 -28.29 4.09 -38.32
CA LYS A 655 -28.92 4.86 -39.38
C LYS A 655 -28.37 4.47 -40.73
N LEU A 656 -29.24 4.33 -41.71
CA LEU A 656 -28.90 4.02 -43.08
C LEU A 656 -28.92 5.30 -43.90
N THR A 657 -27.85 5.52 -44.65
CA THR A 657 -27.71 6.59 -45.63
C THR A 657 -27.67 5.98 -47.03
N VAL A 658 -27.97 6.77 -48.05
CA VAL A 658 -28.01 6.29 -49.43
C VAL A 658 -27.21 7.22 -50.34
N ILE A 659 -26.49 6.63 -51.28
CA ILE A 659 -25.74 7.34 -52.33
C ILE A 659 -26.03 6.66 -53.67
N LYS A 660 -26.24 7.45 -54.72
CA LYS A 660 -26.36 6.93 -56.09
C LYS A 660 -25.00 6.41 -56.57
N LYS A 661 -24.91 5.17 -57.09
CA LYS A 661 -23.65 4.51 -57.45
C LYS A 661 -22.82 5.31 -58.46
N ASP A 662 -23.46 5.95 -59.45
CA ASP A 662 -22.78 6.79 -60.45
C ASP A 662 -22.10 8.03 -59.83
N ASN A 663 -22.60 8.53 -58.70
CA ASN A 663 -22.04 9.71 -58.04
C ASN A 663 -20.77 9.38 -57.25
N MET A 664 -20.56 8.11 -56.86
CA MET A 664 -19.37 7.70 -56.10
C MET A 664 -18.08 7.92 -56.90
N ILE A 665 -18.13 7.74 -58.22
CA ILE A 665 -16.98 7.89 -59.13
C ILE A 665 -16.50 9.34 -59.16
N ASN A 666 -17.42 10.31 -59.13
CA ASN A 666 -17.06 11.74 -59.17
C ASN A 666 -16.53 12.28 -57.82
N THR A 667 -16.91 11.67 -56.69
CA THR A 667 -16.43 12.11 -55.36
C THR A 667 -15.00 11.66 -55.03
N ILE A 668 -14.48 10.63 -55.71
CA ILE A 668 -13.09 10.19 -55.51
C ILE A 668 -12.09 11.13 -56.23
N GLU A 669 -12.55 11.91 -57.22
CA GLU A 669 -11.71 12.81 -58.02
C GLU A 669 -11.70 14.29 -57.56
N LEU A 670 -12.52 14.70 -56.58
CA LEU A 670 -12.64 16.11 -56.17
C LEU A 670 -12.56 16.30 -54.64
N ASN A 671 -11.33 16.30 -54.13
CA ASN A 671 -11.00 17.03 -52.90
C ASN A 671 -10.61 18.48 -53.26
N ALA A 672 -11.59 19.35 -53.48
CA ALA A 672 -11.48 20.80 -53.32
C ALA A 672 -12.86 21.47 -53.50
N ASP A 673 -13.15 22.40 -52.62
CA ASP A 673 -14.22 23.41 -52.64
C ASP A 673 -15.65 23.03 -52.23
N ILE A 674 -15.93 23.50 -51.02
CA ILE A 674 -17.22 23.73 -50.38
C ILE A 674 -17.93 24.86 -51.13
N ASP A 675 -18.97 24.52 -51.89
CA ASP A 675 -20.26 25.24 -51.91
C ASP A 675 -21.19 24.64 -52.96
N ASN A 676 -22.10 23.75 -52.53
CA ASN A 676 -23.22 23.32 -53.38
C ASN A 676 -24.46 23.03 -52.53
N LYS A 677 -24.99 24.08 -51.89
CA LYS A 677 -26.20 24.03 -51.06
C LYS A 677 -27.53 23.87 -51.81
N ASN A 678 -27.54 23.73 -53.13
CA ASN A 678 -28.79 23.74 -53.92
C ASN A 678 -29.01 22.55 -54.88
N LYS A 679 -28.25 21.45 -54.78
CA LYS A 679 -28.61 20.22 -55.51
C LYS A 679 -29.71 19.48 -54.73
N LYS A 680 -30.96 19.64 -55.18
CA LYS A 680 -32.09 18.82 -54.72
C LYS A 680 -31.73 17.35 -55.01
N ASN A 681 -31.49 16.57 -53.97
CA ASN A 681 -31.21 15.15 -54.13
C ASN A 681 -32.49 14.46 -54.60
N ASN A 682 -32.43 13.80 -55.76
CA ASN A 682 -33.56 13.06 -56.35
C ASN A 682 -33.74 11.68 -55.70
N TYR A 683 -33.50 11.57 -54.38
CA TYR A 683 -33.70 10.35 -53.59
C TYR A 683 -33.78 10.65 -52.08
N TYR A 684 -34.53 9.83 -51.34
CA TYR A 684 -34.56 9.83 -49.87
C TYR A 684 -34.96 8.47 -49.31
N LEU A 685 -34.65 8.23 -48.04
CA LEU A 685 -35.07 7.03 -47.29
C LEU A 685 -36.11 7.39 -46.23
N LEU A 686 -37.05 6.48 -45.98
CA LEU A 686 -37.93 6.49 -44.80
C LEU A 686 -37.68 5.22 -43.97
N GLY A 687 -37.91 5.28 -42.65
CA GLY A 687 -37.71 4.12 -41.77
C GLY A 687 -36.26 3.65 -41.66
N ASN A 688 -35.30 4.55 -41.91
CA ASN A 688 -33.87 4.28 -42.04
C ASN A 688 -33.07 4.46 -40.75
N SER A 689 -33.73 4.59 -39.60
CA SER A 689 -33.09 4.69 -38.29
C SER A 689 -33.74 3.68 -37.35
N GLY A 690 -32.92 3.02 -36.52
CA GLY A 690 -33.37 2.03 -35.56
C GLY A 690 -32.38 1.85 -34.41
N THR A 691 -32.89 1.40 -33.27
CA THR A 691 -32.10 1.09 -32.07
C THR A 691 -32.00 -0.42 -31.89
N PHE A 692 -30.94 -0.87 -31.22
CA PHE A 692 -30.79 -2.29 -30.90
C PHE A 692 -31.54 -2.66 -29.63
N ILE A 693 -32.51 -3.58 -29.75
CA ILE A 693 -33.23 -4.16 -28.62
C ILE A 693 -32.72 -5.60 -28.47
N ASN A 694 -32.08 -5.90 -27.33
CA ASN A 694 -31.39 -7.17 -27.10
C ASN A 694 -30.41 -7.53 -28.24
N GLY A 695 -29.70 -6.52 -28.75
CA GLY A 695 -28.71 -6.69 -29.81
C GLY A 695 -29.30 -6.80 -31.21
N ILE A 696 -30.61 -6.64 -31.39
CA ILE A 696 -31.27 -6.75 -32.70
C ILE A 696 -31.88 -5.40 -33.10
N CYS A 697 -31.59 -4.95 -34.32
CA CYS A 697 -32.24 -3.79 -34.94
C CYS A 697 -33.03 -4.25 -36.17
N GLU A 698 -34.36 -4.12 -36.12
CA GLU A 698 -35.27 -4.47 -37.21
C GLU A 698 -35.83 -3.22 -37.89
N MET A 699 -35.49 -3.02 -39.16
CA MET A 699 -36.02 -1.95 -40.00
C MET A 699 -37.12 -2.49 -40.91
N ASN A 700 -38.28 -2.78 -40.31
CA ASN A 700 -39.42 -3.38 -41.01
C ASN A 700 -40.13 -2.43 -41.98
N TYR A 701 -39.92 -1.12 -41.84
CA TYR A 701 -40.59 -0.06 -42.60
C TYR A 701 -39.62 0.76 -43.47
N LEU A 702 -38.46 0.21 -43.78
CA LEU A 702 -37.48 0.87 -44.63
C LEU A 702 -38.01 0.97 -46.07
N GLN A 703 -38.01 2.19 -46.63
CA GLN A 703 -38.41 2.48 -48.00
C GLN A 703 -37.39 3.40 -48.66
N LEU A 704 -37.04 3.12 -49.91
CA LEU A 704 -36.21 3.98 -50.74
C LEU A 704 -37.06 4.62 -51.83
N PHE A 705 -37.17 5.94 -51.79
CA PHE A 705 -37.80 6.73 -52.85
C PHE A 705 -36.69 7.30 -53.71
N ALA A 706 -36.57 6.81 -54.94
CA ALA A 706 -35.53 7.25 -55.85
C ALA A 706 -35.90 6.98 -57.32
N ASN A 707 -35.24 7.68 -58.25
CA ASN A 707 -35.38 7.41 -59.68
C ASN A 707 -34.68 6.10 -60.08
N PRO A 708 -35.05 5.46 -61.21
CA PRO A 708 -34.43 4.22 -61.65
C PRO A 708 -32.90 4.32 -61.79
N SER A 709 -32.18 3.58 -60.96
CA SER A 709 -30.71 3.48 -60.94
C SER A 709 -30.25 2.49 -59.87
N THR A 710 -28.95 2.30 -59.75
CA THR A 710 -28.32 1.57 -58.65
C THR A 710 -27.92 2.52 -57.53
N TYR A 711 -28.33 2.17 -56.32
CA TYR A 711 -28.06 2.90 -55.09
C TYR A 711 -27.30 2.01 -54.11
N ILE A 712 -26.39 2.62 -53.37
CA ILE A 712 -25.64 1.99 -52.30
C ILE A 712 -26.19 2.52 -50.98
N ILE A 713 -26.63 1.60 -50.12
CA ILE A 713 -26.98 1.93 -48.74
C ILE A 713 -25.77 1.71 -47.84
N THR A 714 -25.39 2.75 -47.10
CA THR A 714 -24.27 2.76 -46.17
C THR A 714 -24.77 2.96 -44.74
N PRO A 715 -24.42 2.07 -43.81
CA PRO A 715 -24.77 2.24 -42.40
C PRO A 715 -23.84 3.26 -41.72
N ILE A 716 -24.41 4.02 -40.79
CA ILE A 716 -23.70 4.90 -39.86
C ILE A 716 -24.24 4.68 -38.44
N ILE A 717 -23.39 4.92 -37.44
CA ILE A 717 -23.78 4.88 -36.04
C ILE A 717 -23.91 6.32 -35.52
N GLU A 718 -25.02 6.59 -34.85
CA GLU A 718 -25.26 7.83 -34.11
C GLU A 718 -25.32 7.52 -32.60
N ASN A 719 -24.98 8.51 -31.77
CA ASN A 719 -25.04 8.45 -30.30
C ASN A 719 -24.17 7.36 -29.64
N TYR A 720 -23.03 7.03 -30.26
CA TYR A 720 -22.01 6.16 -29.70
C TYR A 720 -20.63 6.67 -30.13
N ASN A 721 -19.70 6.78 -29.18
CA ASN A 721 -18.42 7.45 -29.40
C ASN A 721 -17.31 6.50 -29.89
N ASP A 722 -17.47 5.19 -29.69
CA ASP A 722 -16.48 4.21 -30.13
C ASP A 722 -16.81 3.71 -31.55
N GLU A 723 -15.80 3.21 -32.25
CA GLU A 723 -15.97 2.67 -33.60
C GLU A 723 -16.72 1.33 -33.57
N ILE A 724 -17.58 1.09 -34.58
CA ILE A 724 -18.26 -0.18 -34.79
C ILE A 724 -17.98 -0.67 -36.21
N ASN A 725 -17.46 -1.89 -36.30
CA ASN A 725 -17.15 -2.52 -37.57
C ASN A 725 -18.42 -3.09 -38.23
N PHE A 726 -18.63 -2.82 -39.51
CA PHE A 726 -19.72 -3.44 -40.27
C PHE A 726 -19.20 -4.69 -41.00
N LYS A 727 -19.58 -5.90 -40.52
CA LYS A 727 -19.16 -7.18 -41.10
C LYS A 727 -20.15 -7.67 -42.17
N PHE A 728 -20.43 -6.82 -43.15
CA PHE A 728 -21.22 -7.15 -44.33
C PHE A 728 -20.85 -6.23 -45.48
N SER A 729 -21.04 -6.69 -46.72
CA SER A 729 -20.82 -5.88 -47.91
C SER A 729 -21.85 -4.74 -48.01
N SER A 730 -21.51 -3.69 -48.75
CA SER A 730 -22.46 -2.63 -49.11
C SER A 730 -23.77 -3.22 -49.66
N ILE A 731 -24.90 -2.65 -49.23
CA ILE A 731 -26.22 -3.11 -49.67
C ILE A 731 -26.54 -2.39 -50.98
N GLU A 732 -26.47 -3.12 -52.10
CA GLU A 732 -26.82 -2.59 -53.42
C GLU A 732 -28.30 -2.80 -53.74
N ILE A 733 -28.98 -1.70 -54.05
CA ILE A 733 -30.39 -1.70 -54.46
C ILE A 733 -30.49 -1.14 -55.86
N ASN A 734 -31.09 -1.91 -56.76
CA ASN A 734 -31.48 -1.45 -58.08
C ASN A 734 -32.95 -1.06 -58.08
N ILE A 735 -33.22 0.23 -58.25
CA ILE A 735 -34.57 0.74 -58.42
C ILE A 735 -34.98 0.53 -59.87
N LYS A 736 -35.98 -0.32 -60.07
CA LYS A 736 -36.53 -0.63 -61.40
C LYS A 736 -37.43 0.50 -61.90
N GLU A 737 -37.51 0.63 -63.22
CA GLU A 737 -38.61 1.36 -63.84
C GLU A 737 -39.94 0.65 -63.53
N CYS A 738 -41.04 1.41 -63.55
CA CYS A 738 -42.38 0.85 -63.38
C CYS A 738 -42.64 -0.20 -64.45
N SER A 739 -43.33 -1.29 -64.08
CA SER A 739 -43.70 -2.28 -65.08
C SER A 739 -44.66 -1.66 -66.10
N LYS A 740 -44.75 -2.25 -67.30
CA LYS A 740 -45.72 -1.83 -68.34
C LYS A 740 -47.19 -1.89 -67.89
N TYR A 741 -47.47 -2.51 -66.73
CA TYR A 741 -48.79 -2.65 -66.13
C TYR A 741 -49.04 -1.62 -65.01
N GLN A 742 -48.06 -0.79 -64.68
CA GLN A 742 -48.14 0.23 -63.63
C GLN A 742 -48.00 1.63 -64.22
N ILE A 743 -48.58 2.63 -63.54
CA ILE A 743 -48.50 4.03 -63.95
C ILE A 743 -47.28 4.68 -63.33
N LYS A 744 -46.48 5.33 -64.17
CA LYS A 744 -45.34 6.14 -63.74
C LYS A 744 -45.85 7.48 -63.22
N MET A 745 -45.68 7.71 -61.93
CA MET A 745 -46.02 8.97 -61.27
C MET A 745 -44.74 9.69 -60.83
N ILE A 746 -44.81 11.02 -60.66
CA ILE A 746 -43.70 11.84 -60.16
C ILE A 746 -44.18 12.61 -58.92
N ASP A 747 -43.40 12.55 -57.84
CA ASP A 747 -43.72 13.29 -56.62
C ASP A 747 -43.22 14.77 -56.66
N LYS A 748 -43.51 15.52 -55.61
CA LYS A 748 -43.06 16.93 -55.43
C LYS A 748 -41.53 17.12 -55.41
N ASN A 749 -40.77 16.03 -55.27
CA ASN A 749 -39.31 16.00 -55.25
C ASN A 749 -38.71 15.49 -56.56
N ASN A 750 -39.53 15.34 -57.62
CA ASN A 750 -39.13 14.82 -58.92
C ASN A 750 -38.61 13.36 -58.88
N ILE A 751 -39.18 12.57 -57.95
CA ILE A 751 -38.90 11.14 -57.80
C ILE A 751 -40.02 10.33 -58.43
N GLN A 752 -39.65 9.42 -59.31
CA GLN A 752 -40.53 8.45 -59.92
C GLN A 752 -41.02 7.43 -58.88
N TYR A 753 -42.32 7.17 -58.86
CA TYR A 753 -42.94 6.04 -58.15
C TYR A 753 -44.01 5.38 -59.03
N CYS A 754 -44.41 4.16 -58.66
CA CYS A 754 -45.33 3.35 -59.46
C CYS A 754 -46.67 3.22 -58.73
N GLU A 755 -47.76 3.50 -59.41
CA GLU A 755 -49.12 3.22 -58.92
C GLU A 755 -49.77 2.11 -59.74
N GLU A 756 -50.57 1.27 -59.07
CA GLU A 756 -51.46 0.36 -59.76
C GLU A 756 -52.58 1.15 -60.46
N PRO A 757 -52.87 0.88 -61.73
CA PRO A 757 -53.93 1.55 -62.46
C PRO A 757 -55.28 1.24 -61.80
N LYS A 758 -56.08 2.27 -61.55
CA LYS A 758 -57.46 2.10 -61.05
C LYS A 758 -58.41 2.01 -62.24
N CYS A 759 -59.15 0.92 -62.38
CA CYS A 759 -60.19 0.77 -63.40
C CYS A 759 -61.57 1.12 -62.84
N LYS A 760 -62.55 1.35 -63.72
CA LYS A 760 -63.96 1.54 -63.34
C LYS A 760 -64.45 0.34 -62.51
N GLU A 761 -65.41 0.58 -61.61
CA GLU A 761 -65.93 -0.45 -60.67
C GLU A 761 -66.52 -1.70 -61.36
N ASN A 762 -66.94 -1.57 -62.61
CA ASN A 762 -67.46 -2.69 -63.41
C ASN A 762 -66.37 -3.63 -63.96
N CYS A 763 -65.09 -3.34 -63.76
CA CYS A 763 -63.98 -4.21 -64.14
C CYS A 763 -63.66 -5.23 -63.02
N PRO A 764 -63.84 -6.54 -63.25
CA PRO A 764 -63.63 -7.59 -62.25
C PRO A 764 -62.13 -7.95 -62.12
N VAL A 765 -61.34 -6.99 -61.64
CA VAL A 765 -59.89 -7.15 -61.38
C VAL A 765 -59.66 -8.32 -60.41
N ASP A 766 -58.65 -9.13 -60.68
CA ASP A 766 -58.27 -10.36 -59.95
C ASP A 766 -59.22 -11.56 -60.05
N ILE A 767 -60.37 -11.41 -60.74
CA ILE A 767 -61.32 -12.50 -60.99
C ILE A 767 -61.24 -12.96 -62.44
N SER A 768 -61.46 -12.03 -63.38
CA SER A 768 -61.53 -12.32 -64.81
C SER A 768 -60.91 -11.23 -65.69
N ALA A 769 -60.38 -10.16 -65.08
CA ALA A 769 -59.67 -9.09 -65.77
C ALA A 769 -58.41 -8.65 -65.02
N ILE A 770 -57.52 -7.98 -65.75
CA ILE A 770 -56.43 -7.16 -65.22
C ILE A 770 -56.66 -5.71 -65.63
N CYS A 771 -56.37 -4.77 -64.74
CA CYS A 771 -56.38 -3.35 -65.09
C CYS A 771 -55.00 -2.96 -65.64
N ILE A 772 -54.96 -2.33 -66.81
CA ILE A 772 -53.71 -1.86 -67.42
C ILE A 772 -53.79 -0.36 -67.75
N PRO A 773 -52.68 0.37 -67.71
CA PRO A 773 -52.68 1.80 -68.01
C PRO A 773 -52.91 2.10 -69.49
N TYR A 774 -53.50 3.25 -69.79
CA TYR A 774 -53.89 3.64 -71.17
C TYR A 774 -52.72 4.21 -72.00
N SER A 775 -51.75 4.89 -71.38
CA SER A 775 -50.45 5.29 -71.95
C SER A 775 -49.61 6.01 -70.87
N ASN A 776 -48.41 6.49 -71.22
CA ASN A 776 -47.38 7.12 -70.35
C ASN A 776 -47.78 8.45 -69.65
N GLU A 777 -49.06 8.72 -69.41
CA GLU A 777 -49.49 9.92 -68.68
C GLU A 777 -49.15 9.81 -67.18
N LEU A 778 -48.67 10.92 -66.58
CA LEU A 778 -48.32 11.01 -65.15
C LEU A 778 -49.56 11.14 -64.23
N VAL A 779 -50.70 10.56 -64.63
CA VAL A 779 -51.99 10.68 -63.93
C VAL A 779 -52.73 9.33 -63.93
N ASN A 780 -53.07 8.82 -62.76
CA ASN A 780 -53.87 7.59 -62.58
C ASN A 780 -55.38 7.87 -62.69
N ASP A 781 -55.85 8.09 -63.92
CA ASP A 781 -57.25 8.41 -64.21
C ASP A 781 -58.09 7.14 -64.46
N ILE A 782 -59.09 6.94 -63.59
CA ILE A 782 -60.03 5.80 -63.63
C ILE A 782 -60.76 5.69 -64.98
N SER A 783 -61.01 6.82 -65.64
CA SER A 783 -61.74 6.85 -66.90
C SER A 783 -60.91 6.40 -68.10
N LYS A 784 -59.58 6.44 -67.98
CA LYS A 784 -58.64 6.15 -69.06
C LYS A 784 -58.11 4.71 -69.01
N ASN A 785 -57.80 4.20 -67.82
CA ASN A 785 -57.24 2.85 -67.63
C ASN A 785 -58.13 1.75 -68.26
N ARG A 786 -57.51 0.72 -68.84
CA ARG A 786 -58.20 -0.33 -69.61
C ARG A 786 -58.39 -1.59 -68.78
N CYS A 787 -59.62 -2.10 -68.77
CA CYS A 787 -59.94 -3.44 -68.30
C CYS A 787 -59.59 -4.45 -69.41
N VAL A 788 -58.67 -5.37 -69.15
CA VAL A 788 -58.26 -6.40 -70.13
C VAL A 788 -58.56 -7.77 -69.55
N CYS A 789 -59.32 -8.59 -70.31
CA CYS A 789 -59.75 -9.89 -69.84
C CYS A 789 -58.61 -10.89 -69.75
N LEU A 790 -58.61 -11.69 -68.68
CA LEU A 790 -57.71 -12.82 -68.53
C LEU A 790 -58.04 -13.90 -69.58
N PRO A 791 -57.07 -14.71 -70.05
CA PRO A 791 -57.32 -15.79 -71.00
C PRO A 791 -58.46 -16.70 -70.54
N GLY A 792 -59.42 -16.97 -71.44
CA GLY A 792 -60.66 -17.70 -71.11
C GLY A 792 -61.83 -16.81 -70.70
N TRP A 793 -61.70 -15.48 -70.79
CA TRP A 793 -62.75 -14.49 -70.55
C TRP A 793 -62.82 -13.44 -71.67
N LYS A 794 -64.01 -12.94 -71.97
CA LYS A 794 -64.29 -11.92 -73.00
C LYS A 794 -65.40 -10.97 -72.58
N GLY A 795 -65.64 -9.94 -73.39
CA GLY A 795 -66.62 -8.87 -73.14
C GLY A 795 -65.99 -7.62 -72.52
N GLU A 796 -66.67 -6.48 -72.61
CA GLU A 796 -66.15 -5.16 -72.17
C GLU A 796 -65.82 -5.11 -70.67
N ASN A 797 -66.53 -5.92 -69.88
CA ASN A 797 -66.30 -6.09 -68.43
C ASN A 797 -65.75 -7.47 -68.07
N CYS A 798 -65.31 -8.28 -69.04
CA CYS A 798 -64.71 -9.60 -68.81
C CYS A 798 -65.55 -10.57 -67.98
N THR A 799 -66.87 -10.48 -68.07
CA THR A 799 -67.81 -11.33 -67.32
C THR A 799 -68.12 -12.64 -68.04
N ASP A 800 -67.79 -12.76 -69.33
CA ASP A 800 -68.21 -13.88 -70.16
C ASP A 800 -67.06 -14.87 -70.33
N LYS A 801 -67.25 -16.15 -69.99
CA LYS A 801 -66.23 -17.17 -70.26
C LYS A 801 -66.12 -17.46 -71.75
N ASP A 802 -64.90 -17.49 -72.26
CA ASP A 802 -64.59 -17.81 -73.64
C ASP A 802 -64.45 -19.33 -73.81
N PHE A 803 -65.56 -19.99 -74.15
CA PHE A 803 -65.57 -21.42 -74.42
C PHE A 803 -65.07 -21.67 -75.85
N VAL A 804 -63.98 -22.42 -75.98
CA VAL A 804 -63.45 -22.89 -77.27
C VAL A 804 -64.49 -23.84 -77.89
N SER A 805 -65.05 -23.49 -79.05
CA SER A 805 -65.85 -24.44 -79.83
C SER A 805 -64.90 -25.41 -80.53
N TYR A 806 -64.92 -26.68 -80.13
CA TYR A 806 -64.34 -27.76 -80.91
C TYR A 806 -65.23 -28.02 -82.13
N GLU A 807 -64.94 -27.41 -83.27
CA GLU A 807 -65.43 -27.90 -84.56
C GLU A 807 -64.41 -28.91 -85.10
N TYR A 808 -64.89 -30.15 -85.29
CA TYR A 808 -64.21 -31.19 -86.05
C TYR A 808 -64.06 -30.76 -87.52
N VAL A 809 -62.82 -30.58 -87.99
CA VAL A 809 -62.36 -30.98 -89.34
C VAL A 809 -60.90 -31.44 -89.25
#